data_AF-A0A9D6HW78-F1
#
_entry.id   AF-A0A9D6HW78-F1
#
_cell.length_a   1.000
_cell.length_b   1.000
_cell.length_c   1.000
_cell.angle_alpha   90.00
_cell.angle_beta   90.00
_cell.angle_gamma   90.00
#
_symmetry.space_group_name_H-M   'P 1'
#
loop_
_entity.id
_entity.type
_entity.pdbx_description
1 polymer ?
#
loop_
_entity_poly.entity_id
_entity_poly.type
_entity_poly.pdbx_seq_one_letter_code
_entity_poly.pdbx_strand_id
1 'polypeptide(L)'
;MRQGKPVIAGTNSYPNHWVVISGYRGNTLLVNDPANGAAGVPIEQATRFSDRWTTRFLYASVGATRSGEPEPVPAPPPVPPSALSGNTLWWPSPSNFLERFCLEIMKHEGWKPESRSVRNNNPGNLRYSSHVPNTPSDGGFVKFGSPQAGWEALVWDVRQKCLGNTVSGLTGKSSILDFFKVWAPSSDSNNPQQYAEVVASAFGLSVNARLEELLGGGPPSSTAVSQNMPPNSPQLLDPPDNSKMKAGDSVTFRWQDQGDPDNAPNAWRDYAIRIWDESGNQVLDRGWFRENSVAWTPPGPGRYSWSVAAGDGKENTSSSKRVLLVEKPIPVQDDPNAYHCAFVNQSPYPTVQPGQKISLWVDFRNTGQATWTSLSGGNRGVHLGTNGEGEKFRAPGWLDPQRPAAVKPDGVAPGATGRFEFEIQAPSSPGTYRFWVRPIAENIGWMEDYGVYLNVTVSAPAAQVNPPPQAGAAPGSVVTDPNAYHCAFVNQSAYPTVQPGQKISLWVDFRNTGQATWTGLSGGNRGVHLGTNGEGEKFRAPGWLDPQRPAAVKPDGVAPGATGRFEFEILAPSSPGTYRFWVRPIAENIGWMEDYGVFWNVTVSPPVAQVNPALNLDKNAFIKGDTIVQRVTGCTPGGMLIGLSVNPDGSQSQNGPYGPTDANGAWSSAWNTGTAWAPNQKFGQYVIRYKDVTSGKETNP
;
A
#
# COMPACT_ATOMS: atom_id res chain seq x y z
N MET A 1 -5.60 -55.65 35.96
CA MET A 1 -4.45 -55.96 36.83
C MET A 1 -3.41 -56.67 35.96
N ARG A 2 -2.15 -56.27 35.75
CA ARG A 2 -1.23 -55.30 36.38
C ARG A 2 -0.26 -54.73 35.31
N GLN A 3 0.07 -53.44 35.47
CA GLN A 3 1.38 -52.76 35.39
C GLN A 3 2.37 -53.15 34.26
N GLY A 4 2.78 -52.22 33.40
CA GLY A 4 3.91 -51.34 33.73
C GLY A 4 4.21 -50.27 32.65
N LYS A 5 4.89 -49.22 33.11
CA LYS A 5 5.12 -47.88 32.54
C LYS A 5 5.98 -47.82 31.25
N PRO A 6 5.99 -46.66 30.56
CA PRO A 6 6.47 -46.49 29.18
C PRO A 6 7.99 -46.29 29.09
N VAL A 7 8.57 -46.67 27.94
CA VAL A 7 9.93 -46.26 27.54
C VAL A 7 9.80 -45.07 26.58
N ILE A 8 10.24 -43.90 27.04
CA ILE A 8 10.51 -42.73 26.20
C ILE A 8 11.98 -42.86 25.74
N ALA A 9 12.22 -42.90 24.43
CA ALA A 9 13.51 -42.58 23.85
C ALA A 9 13.35 -41.31 23.01
N GLY A 10 14.04 -40.23 23.44
CA GLY A 10 14.02 -38.92 22.79
C GLY A 10 14.55 -38.97 21.36
N THR A 11 13.78 -38.39 20.43
CA THR A 11 14.03 -37.12 19.72
C THR A 11 15.26 -37.11 18.81
N ASN A 12 15.00 -37.22 17.50
CA ASN A 12 15.46 -36.21 16.54
C ASN A 12 14.41 -36.01 15.44
N SER A 13 14.18 -34.74 15.15
CA SER A 13 13.10 -34.08 14.42
C SER A 13 13.05 -34.37 12.91
N TYR A 14 11.83 -34.53 12.34
CA TYR A 14 11.22 -33.73 11.24
C TYR A 14 9.77 -34.25 10.97
N PRO A 15 8.83 -33.41 10.48
CA PRO A 15 7.40 -33.70 10.51
C PRO A 15 6.92 -34.38 9.21
N ASN A 16 6.15 -35.46 9.33
CA ASN A 16 5.02 -35.81 8.47
C ASN A 16 4.24 -37.01 9.08
N HIS A 17 2.99 -36.76 9.46
CA HIS A 17 1.83 -37.67 9.60
C HIS A 17 2.09 -39.15 10.00
N TRP A 18 1.71 -39.51 11.22
CA TRP A 18 1.72 -40.89 11.72
C TRP A 18 0.33 -41.53 11.64
N VAL A 19 0.26 -42.80 11.22
CA VAL A 19 -0.87 -43.72 11.52
C VAL A 19 -0.42 -44.60 12.69
N VAL A 20 -1.16 -44.59 13.79
CA VAL A 20 -0.92 -45.48 14.94
C VAL A 20 -1.72 -46.77 14.75
N ILE A 21 -1.03 -47.89 14.55
CA ILE A 21 -1.67 -49.22 14.51
C ILE A 21 -1.73 -49.76 15.94
N SER A 22 -2.93 -49.77 16.54
CA SER A 22 -3.14 -50.29 17.89
C SER A 22 -3.85 -51.66 17.87
N GLY A 23 -3.14 -52.70 17.46
CA GLY A 23 -3.50 -54.11 17.72
C GLY A 23 -4.72 -54.69 16.97
N TYR A 24 -4.90 -56.01 17.11
CA TYR A 24 -5.92 -56.83 16.43
C TYR A 24 -6.97 -57.37 17.41
N ARG A 25 -8.22 -57.51 16.95
CA ARG A 25 -9.22 -58.43 17.52
C ARG A 25 -9.88 -59.21 16.37
N GLY A 26 -9.49 -60.46 16.16
CA GLY A 26 -10.00 -61.27 15.05
C GLY A 26 -9.66 -60.67 13.68
N ASN A 27 -10.58 -60.82 12.70
CA ASN A 27 -10.41 -60.36 11.30
C ASN A 27 -10.80 -58.88 11.08
N THR A 28 -10.63 -58.00 12.08
CA THR A 28 -10.98 -56.58 11.96
C THR A 28 -9.81 -55.69 12.40
N LEU A 29 -9.47 -54.70 11.57
CA LEU A 29 -8.49 -53.66 11.85
C LEU A 29 -9.21 -52.45 12.47
N LEU A 30 -8.73 -51.91 13.59
CA LEU A 30 -9.27 -50.68 14.19
C LEU A 30 -8.28 -49.54 13.96
N VAL A 31 -8.74 -48.46 13.32
CA VAL A 31 -7.97 -47.23 13.06
C VAL A 31 -8.71 -46.07 13.71
N ASN A 32 -8.01 -45.25 14.51
CA ASN A 32 -8.57 -44.03 15.11
C ASN A 32 -8.05 -42.80 14.36
N ASP A 33 -8.95 -41.98 13.83
CA ASP A 33 -8.69 -40.65 13.26
C ASP A 33 -9.20 -39.58 14.26
N PRO A 34 -8.40 -38.57 14.66
CA PRO A 34 -8.84 -37.53 15.60
C PRO A 34 -9.92 -36.57 15.07
N ALA A 35 -10.28 -36.59 13.78
CA ALA A 35 -11.22 -35.62 13.22
C ALA A 35 -12.68 -36.11 13.11
N ASN A 36 -12.96 -37.41 13.04
CA ASN A 36 -14.32 -37.94 12.88
C ASN A 36 -14.44 -39.33 13.53
N GLY A 37 -15.31 -39.48 14.54
CA GLY A 37 -15.43 -40.68 15.37
C GLY A 37 -15.60 -42.03 14.63
N ALA A 38 -15.29 -43.10 15.35
CA ALA A 38 -15.12 -44.46 14.82
C ALA A 38 -16.30 -44.99 13.99
N ALA A 39 -16.01 -45.46 12.77
CA ALA A 39 -16.90 -46.30 11.96
C ALA A 39 -16.15 -47.57 11.53
N GLY A 40 -16.67 -48.74 11.88
CA GLY A 40 -16.12 -50.03 11.46
C GLY A 40 -16.59 -50.40 10.05
N VAL A 41 -15.68 -50.87 9.20
CA VAL A 41 -15.99 -51.33 7.84
C VAL A 41 -15.69 -52.84 7.70
N PRO A 42 -16.66 -53.67 7.29
CA PRO A 42 -16.44 -55.10 6.99
C PRO A 42 -15.70 -55.31 5.67
N ILE A 43 -14.93 -56.40 5.56
CA ILE A 43 -13.89 -56.62 4.55
C ILE A 43 -14.39 -56.89 3.11
N GLU A 44 -15.69 -56.80 2.82
CA GLU A 44 -16.27 -57.23 1.54
C GLU A 44 -16.76 -56.10 0.60
N GLN A 45 -16.45 -54.82 0.85
CA GLN A 45 -16.76 -53.74 -0.10
C GLN A 45 -15.55 -52.86 -0.49
N ALA A 46 -14.45 -53.48 -0.90
CA ALA A 46 -13.32 -52.80 -1.54
C ALA A 46 -12.87 -53.51 -2.84
N THR A 47 -13.81 -53.71 -3.76
CA THR A 47 -13.53 -54.12 -5.16
C THR A 47 -14.23 -53.19 -6.13
N ARG A 48 -13.59 -52.05 -6.39
CA ARG A 48 -13.55 -51.30 -7.66
C ARG A 48 -12.54 -50.18 -7.54
N PHE A 49 -11.27 -50.54 -7.73
CA PHE A 49 -10.18 -49.79 -8.37
C PHE A 49 -8.94 -50.69 -8.27
N SER A 50 -9.01 -51.83 -8.95
CA SER A 50 -7.86 -52.68 -9.21
C SER A 50 -7.29 -52.27 -10.56
N ASP A 51 -6.14 -51.61 -10.56
CA ASP A 51 -5.04 -51.95 -11.46
C ASP A 51 -3.73 -51.34 -10.95
N ARG A 52 -2.73 -52.22 -10.79
CA ARG A 52 -1.30 -52.01 -10.49
C ARG A 52 -0.83 -51.91 -9.03
N TRP A 53 -1.02 -52.98 -8.26
CA TRP A 53 0.01 -53.47 -7.31
C TRP A 53 -0.04 -55.00 -7.27
N THR A 54 1.03 -55.66 -7.73
CA THR A 54 1.25 -57.10 -7.52
C THR A 54 2.30 -57.29 -6.44
N THR A 55 1.86 -57.66 -5.24
CA THR A 55 2.73 -58.19 -4.18
C THR A 55 2.77 -59.71 -4.32
N ARG A 56 3.95 -60.29 -4.59
CA ARG A 56 4.19 -61.73 -4.39
C ARG A 56 4.94 -61.95 -3.08
N PHE A 57 4.43 -62.87 -2.27
CA PHE A 57 5.05 -63.40 -1.05
C PHE A 57 6.30 -64.24 -1.38
N LEU A 58 7.30 -64.21 -0.51
CA LEU A 58 8.29 -65.28 -0.39
C LEU A 58 8.65 -65.50 1.08
N TYR A 59 8.35 -66.72 1.55
CA TYR A 59 8.82 -67.30 2.79
C TYR A 59 10.34 -67.42 2.78
N ALA A 60 11.00 -67.05 3.87
CA ALA A 60 12.34 -67.50 4.19
C ALA A 60 12.26 -68.71 5.13
N SER A 61 12.90 -69.81 4.79
CA SER A 61 13.30 -70.84 5.75
C SER A 61 14.72 -71.30 5.49
N VAL A 62 15.36 -71.61 6.62
CA VAL A 62 16.79 -71.78 6.87
C VAL A 62 17.27 -73.17 6.42
N GLY A 63 18.50 -73.25 5.91
CA GLY A 63 19.21 -74.51 5.68
C GLY A 63 20.70 -74.30 5.56
N ALA A 64 21.44 -74.51 6.66
CA ALA A 64 22.89 -74.54 6.69
C ALA A 64 23.43 -75.82 6.00
N THR A 65 24.59 -75.76 5.36
CA THR A 65 25.71 -76.72 5.58
C THR A 65 27.01 -76.35 4.83
N ARG A 66 28.10 -76.41 5.60
CA ARG A 66 29.49 -76.84 5.31
C ARG A 66 30.40 -76.11 4.30
N SER A 67 31.36 -75.39 4.90
CA SER A 67 32.82 -75.58 4.81
C SER A 67 33.46 -76.07 3.50
N GLY A 68 34.26 -75.18 2.91
CA GLY A 68 35.42 -75.49 2.07
C GLY A 68 36.25 -74.22 1.90
N GLU A 69 37.54 -74.27 2.28
CA GLU A 69 38.52 -73.20 2.02
C GLU A 69 38.66 -72.93 0.51
N PRO A 70 39.03 -71.70 0.08
CA PRO A 70 39.20 -71.39 -1.33
C PRO A 70 40.54 -71.90 -1.85
N GLU A 71 40.49 -72.83 -2.81
CA GLU A 71 41.60 -73.12 -3.72
C GLU A 71 41.97 -71.85 -4.54
N PRO A 72 43.26 -71.62 -4.87
CA PRO A 72 43.65 -70.53 -5.75
C PRO A 72 43.19 -70.80 -7.19
N VAL A 73 42.42 -69.88 -7.76
CA VAL A 73 41.97 -69.95 -9.16
C VAL A 73 43.20 -69.74 -10.08
N PRO A 74 43.39 -70.58 -11.12
CA PRO A 74 44.58 -70.53 -11.97
C PRO A 74 44.63 -69.28 -12.87
N ALA A 75 45.85 -68.86 -13.23
CA ALA A 75 46.08 -67.80 -14.21
C ALA A 75 45.41 -68.12 -15.57
N PRO A 76 44.95 -67.11 -16.32
CA PRO A 76 44.30 -67.32 -17.61
C PRO A 76 45.26 -67.99 -18.62
N PRO A 77 44.75 -68.85 -19.53
CA PRO A 77 45.58 -69.52 -20.54
C PRO A 77 46.11 -68.53 -21.59
N PRO A 78 47.29 -68.76 -22.20
CA PRO A 78 47.76 -67.95 -23.31
C PRO A 78 46.99 -68.31 -24.59
N VAL A 79 46.38 -67.33 -25.24
CA VAL A 79 45.61 -67.49 -26.50
C VAL A 79 46.27 -66.62 -27.58
N PRO A 80 46.36 -67.08 -28.85
CA PRO A 80 47.36 -66.61 -29.81
C PRO A 80 47.06 -65.22 -30.41
N PRO A 81 48.06 -64.56 -31.00
CA PRO A 81 47.90 -63.24 -31.59
C PRO A 81 47.06 -63.33 -32.88
N SER A 82 45.80 -62.93 -32.80
CA SER A 82 45.03 -62.58 -34.01
C SER A 82 45.59 -61.26 -34.55
N ALA A 83 46.44 -61.37 -35.57
CA ALA A 83 46.95 -60.24 -36.32
C ALA A 83 45.79 -59.59 -37.10
N LEU A 84 45.37 -58.39 -36.69
CA LEU A 84 44.57 -57.49 -37.52
C LEU A 84 45.52 -56.50 -38.21
N SER A 85 45.54 -56.55 -39.53
CA SER A 85 46.28 -55.66 -40.41
C SER A 85 45.61 -54.28 -40.49
N GLY A 86 46.44 -53.23 -40.49
CA GLY A 86 46.21 -51.92 -41.13
C GLY A 86 44.99 -51.09 -40.70
N ASN A 87 45.23 -50.07 -39.87
CA ASN A 87 44.37 -48.90 -39.59
C ASN A 87 43.01 -49.08 -38.91
N THR A 88 42.63 -50.27 -38.44
CA THR A 88 41.45 -50.41 -37.56
C THR A 88 41.90 -50.50 -36.10
N LEU A 89 41.53 -49.52 -35.28
CA LEU A 89 41.74 -49.55 -33.83
C LEU A 89 41.03 -50.79 -33.27
N TRP A 90 41.72 -51.60 -32.44
CA TRP A 90 41.08 -52.71 -31.76
C TRP A 90 39.93 -52.19 -30.88
N TRP A 91 38.80 -52.90 -30.90
CA TRP A 91 37.58 -52.50 -30.19
C TRP A 91 36.92 -53.73 -29.55
N PRO A 92 36.51 -53.66 -28.28
CA PRO A 92 35.81 -54.76 -27.61
C PRO A 92 34.35 -54.85 -28.07
N SER A 93 33.80 -56.06 -28.02
CA SER A 93 32.38 -56.33 -28.25
C SER A 93 31.68 -56.64 -26.93
N PRO A 94 31.23 -55.63 -26.15
CA PRO A 94 30.70 -55.86 -24.82
C PRO A 94 29.34 -56.58 -24.85
N SER A 95 29.23 -57.64 -24.06
CA SER A 95 28.11 -58.58 -24.02
C SER A 95 27.17 -58.39 -22.81
N ASN A 96 27.62 -57.68 -21.77
CA ASN A 96 26.89 -57.46 -20.52
C ASN A 96 27.09 -56.03 -19.98
N PHE A 97 26.33 -55.66 -18.94
CA PHE A 97 26.35 -54.31 -18.36
C PHE A 97 27.73 -53.89 -17.83
N LEU A 98 28.44 -54.79 -17.14
CA LEU A 98 29.79 -54.57 -16.66
C LEU A 98 30.76 -54.26 -17.82
N GLU A 99 30.72 -55.04 -18.90
CA GLU A 99 31.57 -54.83 -20.07
C GLU A 99 31.22 -53.52 -20.80
N ARG A 100 29.94 -53.16 -20.89
CA ARG A 100 29.59 -51.87 -21.47
C ARG A 100 30.04 -50.70 -20.60
N PHE A 101 29.94 -50.82 -19.27
CA PHE A 101 30.46 -49.81 -18.34
C PHE A 101 31.98 -49.61 -18.52
N CYS A 102 32.72 -50.70 -18.71
CA CYS A 102 34.14 -50.66 -19.04
C CYS A 102 34.42 -50.03 -20.41
N LEU A 103 33.52 -50.18 -21.39
CA LEU A 103 33.66 -49.53 -22.70
C LEU A 103 33.58 -48.01 -22.57
N GLU A 104 32.69 -47.50 -21.73
CA GLU A 104 32.58 -46.06 -21.51
C GLU A 104 33.78 -45.49 -20.74
N ILE A 105 34.31 -46.23 -19.75
CA ILE A 105 35.59 -45.89 -19.14
C ILE A 105 36.68 -45.83 -20.21
N MET A 106 36.78 -46.84 -21.08
CA MET A 106 37.79 -46.88 -22.14
C MET A 106 37.71 -45.67 -23.09
N LYS A 107 36.50 -45.27 -23.49
CA LYS A 107 36.30 -44.05 -24.30
C LYS A 107 36.74 -42.80 -23.55
N HIS A 108 36.37 -42.70 -22.27
CA HIS A 108 36.65 -41.55 -21.44
C HIS A 108 38.16 -41.39 -21.16
N GLU A 109 38.85 -42.49 -20.91
CA GLU A 109 40.31 -42.58 -20.73
C GLU A 109 41.11 -42.28 -22.02
N GLY A 110 40.41 -41.97 -23.12
CA GLY A 110 41.00 -41.52 -24.37
C GLY A 110 41.60 -42.64 -25.20
N TRP A 111 40.91 -43.78 -25.34
CA TRP A 111 41.25 -44.82 -26.30
C TRP A 111 41.07 -44.32 -27.75
N LYS A 112 42.15 -43.77 -28.31
CA LYS A 112 42.21 -43.20 -29.66
C LYS A 112 43.60 -43.40 -30.27
N PRO A 113 43.76 -43.35 -31.61
CA PRO A 113 45.07 -43.49 -32.24
C PRO A 113 46.13 -42.61 -31.56
N GLU A 114 47.33 -43.16 -31.40
CA GLU A 114 48.50 -42.52 -30.78
C GLU A 114 48.41 -42.20 -29.28
N SER A 115 47.28 -42.50 -28.62
CA SER A 115 47.17 -42.31 -27.16
C SER A 115 48.09 -43.25 -26.37
N ARG A 116 48.41 -42.86 -25.13
CA ARG A 116 49.15 -43.73 -24.19
C ARG A 116 48.40 -45.05 -23.96
N SER A 117 47.08 -45.00 -23.78
CA SER A 117 46.24 -46.19 -23.56
C SER A 117 46.37 -47.17 -24.72
N VAL A 118 46.37 -46.70 -25.98
CA VAL A 118 46.57 -47.54 -27.17
C VAL A 118 48.00 -48.08 -27.26
N ARG A 119 49.02 -47.24 -27.07
CA ARG A 119 50.43 -47.68 -27.07
C ARG A 119 50.73 -48.73 -25.99
N ASN A 120 50.06 -48.64 -24.85
CA ASN A 120 50.24 -49.55 -23.72
C ASN A 120 49.30 -50.76 -23.77
N ASN A 121 48.44 -50.88 -24.79
CA ASN A 121 47.37 -51.88 -24.81
C ASN A 121 46.50 -51.85 -23.54
N ASN A 122 46.30 -50.67 -22.95
CA ASN A 122 45.71 -50.46 -21.64
C ASN A 122 44.45 -49.58 -21.77
N PRO A 123 43.30 -50.17 -22.14
CA PRO A 123 42.07 -49.43 -22.42
C PRO A 123 41.53 -48.65 -21.22
N GLY A 124 41.82 -49.08 -19.99
CA GLY A 124 41.36 -48.40 -18.78
C GLY A 124 42.37 -47.46 -18.14
N ASN A 125 43.55 -47.23 -18.76
CA ASN A 125 44.68 -46.56 -18.09
C ASN A 125 44.94 -47.12 -16.68
N LEU A 126 44.92 -48.45 -16.52
CA LEU A 126 45.16 -49.11 -15.25
C LEU A 126 46.58 -48.85 -14.76
N ARG A 127 46.71 -48.49 -13.48
CA ARG A 127 47.98 -48.33 -12.78
C ARG A 127 48.43 -49.65 -12.14
N TYR A 128 49.71 -49.72 -11.78
CA TYR A 128 50.29 -50.88 -11.11
C TYR A 128 49.52 -51.25 -9.82
N SER A 129 49.29 -52.55 -9.62
CA SER A 129 48.75 -53.10 -8.38
C SER A 129 49.36 -54.48 -8.10
N SER A 130 49.22 -54.97 -6.86
CA SER A 130 49.66 -56.33 -6.47
C SER A 130 48.98 -57.45 -7.28
N HIS A 131 47.91 -57.15 -8.01
CA HIS A 131 47.14 -58.10 -8.81
C HIS A 131 47.53 -58.11 -10.30
N VAL A 132 48.44 -57.23 -10.73
CA VAL A 132 49.02 -57.23 -12.09
C VAL A 132 50.56 -57.24 -12.00
N PRO A 133 51.17 -58.31 -11.45
CA PRO A 133 52.61 -58.35 -11.21
C PRO A 133 53.43 -58.44 -12.52
N ASN A 134 54.65 -57.87 -12.50
CA ASN A 134 55.68 -58.00 -13.54
C ASN A 134 55.28 -57.61 -14.97
N THR A 135 54.78 -56.38 -15.15
CA THR A 135 54.55 -55.80 -16.49
C THR A 135 55.39 -54.54 -16.71
N PRO A 136 55.93 -54.30 -17.93
CA PRO A 136 56.55 -53.03 -18.29
C PRO A 136 55.57 -51.88 -18.03
N SER A 137 56.05 -50.73 -17.53
CA SER A 137 55.22 -49.55 -17.30
C SER A 137 55.62 -48.36 -18.19
N ASP A 138 54.70 -47.44 -18.40
CA ASP A 138 54.95 -46.12 -18.99
C ASP A 138 54.28 -45.07 -18.10
N GLY A 139 55.09 -44.36 -17.30
CA GLY A 139 54.60 -43.33 -16.38
C GLY A 139 53.68 -43.84 -15.26
N GLY A 140 53.89 -45.07 -14.78
CA GLY A 140 53.06 -45.70 -13.74
C GLY A 140 51.81 -46.44 -14.24
N PHE A 141 51.57 -46.43 -15.56
CA PHE A 141 50.51 -47.19 -16.22
C PHE A 141 51.05 -48.52 -16.75
N VAL A 142 50.26 -49.58 -16.61
CA VAL A 142 50.62 -50.94 -17.04
C VAL A 142 50.65 -51.05 -18.56
N LYS A 143 51.62 -51.78 -19.13
CA LYS A 143 51.63 -52.22 -20.54
C LYS A 143 51.21 -53.68 -20.64
N PHE A 144 50.14 -53.95 -21.37
CA PHE A 144 49.64 -55.30 -21.62
C PHE A 144 50.19 -55.88 -22.92
N GLY A 145 50.25 -57.21 -23.01
CA GLY A 145 50.72 -57.91 -24.21
C GLY A 145 49.82 -57.74 -25.44
N SER A 146 48.54 -57.42 -25.24
CA SER A 146 47.57 -57.14 -26.28
C SER A 146 46.42 -56.24 -25.77
N PRO A 147 45.71 -55.50 -26.64
CA PRO A 147 44.55 -54.70 -26.24
C PRO A 147 43.46 -55.52 -25.53
N GLN A 148 43.25 -56.77 -25.99
CA GLN A 148 42.35 -57.73 -25.37
C GLN A 148 42.75 -58.04 -23.91
N ALA A 149 44.04 -58.27 -23.65
CA ALA A 149 44.51 -58.54 -22.29
C ALA A 149 44.31 -57.33 -21.35
N GLY A 150 44.50 -56.10 -21.85
CA GLY A 150 44.22 -54.91 -21.06
C GLY A 150 42.73 -54.67 -20.82
N TRP A 151 41.87 -55.06 -21.78
CA TRP A 151 40.42 -55.01 -21.62
C TRP A 151 39.92 -56.00 -20.57
N GLU A 152 40.39 -57.25 -20.62
CA GLU A 152 40.08 -58.26 -19.61
C GLU A 152 40.51 -57.82 -18.22
N ALA A 153 41.68 -57.16 -18.11
CA ALA A 153 42.15 -56.57 -16.87
C ALA A 153 41.24 -55.42 -16.36
N LEU A 154 40.76 -54.55 -17.26
CA LEU A 154 39.81 -53.48 -16.91
C LEU A 154 38.48 -54.06 -16.40
N VAL A 155 37.90 -55.00 -17.14
CA VAL A 155 36.65 -55.66 -16.75
C VAL A 155 36.80 -56.38 -15.41
N TRP A 156 37.92 -57.05 -15.19
CA TRP A 156 38.21 -57.73 -13.93
C TRP A 156 38.31 -56.73 -12.76
N ASP A 157 39.06 -55.64 -12.91
CA ASP A 157 39.27 -54.67 -11.84
C ASP A 157 37.97 -53.96 -11.44
N VAL A 158 37.15 -53.54 -12.41
CA VAL A 158 35.82 -52.96 -12.14
C VAL A 158 34.92 -53.99 -11.44
N ARG A 159 34.94 -55.25 -11.88
CA ARG A 159 34.18 -56.33 -11.24
C ARG A 159 34.58 -56.53 -9.78
N GLN A 160 35.87 -56.51 -9.46
CA GLN A 160 36.33 -56.66 -8.08
C GLN A 160 35.92 -55.49 -7.20
N LYS A 161 35.89 -54.26 -7.74
CA LYS A 161 35.35 -53.08 -7.03
C LYS A 161 33.85 -53.23 -6.75
N CYS A 162 33.07 -53.72 -7.71
CA CYS A 162 31.67 -54.04 -7.48
C CYS A 162 31.48 -55.14 -6.43
N LEU A 163 32.38 -56.13 -6.36
CA LEU A 163 32.30 -57.23 -5.39
C LEU A 163 32.81 -56.87 -3.99
N GLY A 164 33.44 -55.71 -3.81
CA GLY A 164 34.05 -55.36 -2.51
C GLY A 164 35.42 -55.98 -2.26
N ASN A 165 36.06 -56.53 -3.29
CA ASN A 165 37.31 -57.29 -3.17
C ASN A 165 38.57 -56.45 -3.42
N THR A 166 38.46 -55.12 -3.34
CA THR A 166 39.59 -54.21 -3.57
C THR A 166 39.81 -53.28 -2.39
N VAL A 167 41.03 -52.75 -2.26
CA VAL A 167 41.40 -51.78 -1.22
C VAL A 167 40.74 -50.41 -1.37
N SER A 168 39.92 -50.20 -2.41
CA SER A 168 39.22 -48.93 -2.65
C SER A 168 38.10 -48.64 -1.66
N GLY A 169 37.62 -49.66 -0.93
CA GLY A 169 36.43 -49.54 -0.08
C GLY A 169 35.09 -49.50 -0.83
N LEU A 170 35.10 -49.59 -2.16
CA LEU A 170 33.89 -49.73 -2.96
C LEU A 170 33.29 -51.12 -2.75
N THR A 171 31.96 -51.20 -2.76
CA THR A 171 31.20 -52.45 -2.70
C THR A 171 30.03 -52.39 -3.68
N GLY A 172 29.26 -53.46 -3.79
CA GLY A 172 28.05 -53.48 -4.61
C GLY A 172 27.02 -52.42 -4.24
N LYS A 173 27.04 -51.93 -2.99
CA LYS A 173 26.14 -50.87 -2.50
C LYS A 173 26.62 -49.44 -2.81
N SER A 174 27.87 -49.28 -3.23
CA SER A 174 28.41 -47.99 -3.63
C SER A 174 27.72 -47.50 -4.90
N SER A 175 27.60 -46.19 -5.06
CA SER A 175 27.02 -45.61 -6.28
C SER A 175 28.04 -45.53 -7.43
N ILE A 176 27.57 -45.31 -8.66
CA ILE A 176 28.42 -44.95 -9.80
C ILE A 176 29.24 -43.68 -9.49
N LEU A 177 28.66 -42.70 -8.81
CA LEU A 177 29.39 -41.51 -8.36
C LEU A 177 30.52 -41.86 -7.37
N ASP A 178 30.27 -42.76 -6.43
CA ASP A 178 31.31 -43.21 -5.49
C ASP A 178 32.45 -43.93 -6.21
N PHE A 179 32.12 -44.70 -7.26
CA PHE A 179 33.14 -45.30 -8.13
C PHE A 179 34.03 -44.23 -8.77
N PHE A 180 33.47 -43.18 -9.37
CA PHE A 180 34.28 -42.15 -10.03
C PHE A 180 35.04 -41.24 -9.06
N LYS A 181 34.57 -41.09 -7.81
CA LYS A 181 35.36 -40.42 -6.76
C LYS A 181 36.63 -41.18 -6.41
N VAL A 182 36.66 -42.51 -6.60
CA VAL A 182 37.86 -43.35 -6.43
C VAL A 182 38.65 -43.45 -7.73
N TRP A 183 37.97 -43.59 -8.87
CA TRP A 183 38.60 -43.84 -10.16
C TRP A 183 39.32 -42.60 -10.73
N ALA A 184 38.66 -41.45 -10.65
CA ALA A 184 39.16 -40.17 -11.14
C ALA A 184 38.90 -39.08 -10.09
N PRO A 185 39.61 -39.11 -8.93
CA PRO A 185 39.35 -38.23 -7.82
C PRO A 185 39.58 -36.76 -8.19
N SER A 186 38.83 -35.85 -7.55
CA SER A 186 38.98 -34.41 -7.77
C SER A 186 40.36 -33.87 -7.32
N SER A 187 41.07 -34.59 -6.45
CA SER A 187 42.47 -34.28 -6.07
C SER A 187 43.42 -34.23 -7.26
N ASP A 188 43.10 -34.97 -8.32
CA ASP A 188 43.92 -35.09 -9.53
C ASP A 188 43.43 -34.11 -10.61
N SER A 189 42.69 -33.06 -10.22
CA SER A 189 42.04 -32.09 -11.11
C SER A 189 40.97 -32.69 -12.04
N ASN A 190 40.37 -33.81 -11.65
CA ASN A 190 39.25 -34.43 -12.37
C ASN A 190 37.89 -33.92 -11.85
N ASN A 191 36.82 -34.22 -12.60
CA ASN A 191 35.43 -33.97 -12.19
C ASN A 191 34.67 -35.31 -12.05
N PRO A 192 34.73 -35.97 -10.88
CA PRO A 192 34.05 -37.25 -10.65
C PRO A 192 32.56 -37.24 -10.99
N GLN A 193 31.87 -36.11 -10.77
CA GLN A 193 30.45 -35.95 -11.03
C GLN A 193 30.17 -36.02 -12.54
N GLN A 194 30.93 -35.28 -13.34
CA GLN A 194 30.78 -35.29 -14.80
C GLN A 194 31.15 -36.66 -15.40
N TYR A 195 32.16 -37.34 -14.84
CA TYR A 195 32.50 -38.70 -15.25
C TYR A 195 31.35 -39.67 -14.97
N ALA A 196 30.78 -39.60 -13.76
CA ALA A 196 29.63 -40.40 -13.38
C ALA A 196 28.41 -40.13 -14.28
N GLU A 197 28.14 -38.87 -14.64
CA GLU A 197 27.05 -38.47 -15.52
C GLU A 197 27.23 -39.04 -16.94
N VAL A 198 28.43 -38.90 -17.52
CA VAL A 198 28.73 -39.44 -18.86
C VAL A 198 28.52 -40.94 -18.90
N VAL A 199 29.06 -41.68 -17.93
CA VAL A 199 28.95 -43.14 -17.92
C VAL A 199 27.55 -43.60 -17.54
N ALA A 200 26.90 -43.01 -16.53
CA ALA A 200 25.54 -43.39 -16.14
C ALA A 200 24.51 -43.08 -17.25
N SER A 201 24.67 -41.97 -17.98
CA SER A 201 23.78 -41.63 -19.10
C SER A 201 23.85 -42.62 -20.26
N ALA A 202 25.02 -43.21 -20.53
CA ALA A 202 25.18 -44.26 -21.54
C ALA A 202 24.37 -45.54 -21.22
N PHE A 203 23.97 -45.71 -19.95
CA PHE A 203 23.17 -46.84 -19.46
C PHE A 203 21.74 -46.47 -19.11
N GLY A 204 21.34 -45.20 -19.24
CA GLY A 204 20.05 -44.73 -18.73
C GLY A 204 19.92 -44.90 -17.21
N LEU A 205 21.04 -44.86 -16.49
CA LEU A 205 21.09 -44.98 -15.03
C LEU A 205 21.31 -43.60 -14.40
N SER A 206 20.88 -43.45 -13.14
CA SER A 206 21.27 -42.32 -12.31
C SER A 206 22.72 -42.49 -11.84
N VAL A 207 23.43 -41.39 -11.57
CA VAL A 207 24.75 -41.44 -10.91
C VAL A 207 24.70 -42.12 -9.52
N ASN A 208 23.50 -42.24 -8.93
CA ASN A 208 23.26 -42.92 -7.66
C ASN A 208 22.97 -44.43 -7.81
N ALA A 209 22.90 -44.96 -9.04
CA ALA A 209 22.71 -46.40 -9.27
C ALA A 209 23.84 -47.21 -8.64
N ARG A 210 23.51 -48.39 -8.10
CA ARG A 210 24.43 -49.19 -7.30
C ARG A 210 25.34 -50.05 -8.17
N LEU A 211 26.59 -50.22 -7.76
CA LEU A 211 27.57 -51.03 -8.49
C LEU A 211 27.19 -52.52 -8.61
N GLU A 212 26.36 -53.05 -7.71
CA GLU A 212 25.82 -54.42 -7.79
C GLU A 212 24.92 -54.61 -9.02
N GLU A 213 24.32 -53.54 -9.54
CA GLU A 213 23.50 -53.56 -10.75
C GLU A 213 24.32 -53.89 -12.01
N LEU A 214 25.64 -53.66 -11.98
CA LEU A 214 26.55 -54.04 -13.07
C LEU A 214 26.77 -55.56 -13.15
N LEU A 215 26.50 -56.30 -12.07
CA LEU A 215 26.81 -57.73 -11.92
C LEU A 215 25.61 -58.66 -12.18
N GLY A 216 24.38 -58.13 -12.22
CA GLY A 216 23.15 -58.89 -12.39
C GLY A 216 22.77 -59.13 -13.86
N GLY A 217 22.60 -60.40 -14.25
CA GLY A 217 22.18 -60.81 -15.60
C GLY A 217 20.68 -60.70 -15.88
N GLY A 218 20.00 -59.66 -15.39
CA GLY A 218 18.60 -59.35 -15.73
C GLY A 218 18.51 -57.93 -16.29
N PRO A 219 17.55 -57.61 -17.19
CA PRO A 219 17.33 -56.23 -17.59
C PRO A 219 17.06 -55.39 -16.33
N PRO A 220 17.56 -54.15 -16.27
CA PRO A 220 17.34 -53.27 -15.14
C PRO A 220 15.83 -53.16 -14.91
N SER A 221 15.42 -53.23 -13.64
CA SER A 221 14.10 -52.78 -13.22
C SER A 221 14.02 -51.26 -13.31
N SER A 222 14.16 -50.73 -14.53
CA SER A 222 13.89 -49.35 -14.94
C SER A 222 14.06 -49.22 -16.46
N THR A 223 13.26 -49.95 -17.24
CA THR A 223 12.94 -49.49 -18.61
C THR A 223 12.03 -48.28 -18.51
N ALA A 224 12.62 -47.12 -18.31
CA ALA A 224 12.15 -45.85 -18.83
C ALA A 224 13.40 -44.97 -18.95
N VAL A 225 13.82 -44.67 -20.18
CA VAL A 225 14.33 -43.32 -20.43
C VAL A 225 13.19 -42.44 -19.94
N SER A 226 13.31 -41.80 -18.77
CA SER A 226 12.27 -40.88 -18.34
C SER A 226 12.25 -39.79 -19.39
N GLN A 227 11.27 -39.85 -20.29
CA GLN A 227 10.93 -38.71 -21.11
C GLN A 227 10.74 -37.55 -20.14
N ASN A 228 11.50 -36.47 -20.37
CA ASN A 228 11.44 -35.27 -19.55
C ASN A 228 9.98 -34.92 -19.25
N MET A 229 9.60 -34.94 -17.98
CA MET A 229 8.28 -34.55 -17.56
C MET A 229 8.25 -33.03 -17.45
N PRO A 230 7.19 -32.36 -17.89
CA PRO A 230 7.10 -30.93 -17.72
C PRO A 230 6.97 -30.59 -16.22
N PRO A 231 7.46 -29.41 -15.78
CA PRO A 231 7.37 -28.99 -14.39
C PRO A 231 5.91 -28.84 -13.97
N ASN A 232 5.61 -28.89 -12.66
CA ASN A 232 4.25 -28.64 -12.18
C ASN A 232 3.83 -27.19 -12.43
N SER A 233 2.56 -26.96 -12.81
CA SER A 233 2.05 -25.61 -13.03
C SER A 233 2.25 -24.74 -11.78
N PRO A 234 2.75 -23.50 -11.92
CA PRO A 234 2.98 -22.64 -10.78
C PRO A 234 1.66 -22.26 -10.11
N GLN A 235 1.64 -22.25 -8.77
CA GLN A 235 0.47 -21.84 -8.00
C GLN A 235 0.44 -20.32 -7.88
N LEU A 236 -0.55 -19.67 -8.48
CA LEU A 236 -0.73 -18.23 -8.37
C LEU A 236 -1.15 -17.85 -6.94
N LEU A 237 -0.47 -16.87 -6.34
CA LEU A 237 -0.75 -16.38 -4.99
C LEU A 237 -1.48 -15.05 -5.09
N ASP A 238 -0.77 -14.01 -5.53
CA ASP A 238 -1.25 -12.63 -5.58
C ASP A 238 -1.21 -12.06 -7.01
N PRO A 239 -2.16 -11.18 -7.36
CA PRO A 239 -3.41 -10.94 -6.62
C PRO A 239 -4.36 -12.16 -6.73
N PRO A 240 -5.31 -12.33 -5.79
CA PRO A 240 -6.41 -13.27 -5.95
C PRO A 240 -7.21 -13.05 -7.23
N ASP A 241 -7.91 -14.09 -7.70
CA ASP A 241 -8.73 -13.98 -8.91
C ASP A 241 -9.86 -12.95 -8.74
N ASN A 242 -10.11 -12.16 -9.78
CA ASN A 242 -11.07 -11.04 -9.81
C ASN A 242 -10.79 -9.91 -8.81
N SER A 243 -9.53 -9.75 -8.38
CA SER A 243 -9.12 -8.61 -7.55
C SER A 243 -9.38 -7.28 -8.26
N LYS A 244 -9.63 -6.23 -7.46
CA LYS A 244 -9.86 -4.87 -7.94
C LYS A 244 -8.75 -3.93 -7.49
N MET A 245 -8.37 -3.00 -8.35
CA MET A 245 -7.42 -1.93 -8.01
C MET A 245 -7.76 -0.64 -8.77
N LYS A 246 -7.21 0.50 -8.32
CA LYS A 246 -7.37 1.78 -9.01
C LYS A 246 -6.36 1.90 -10.14
N ALA A 247 -6.77 2.52 -11.25
CA ALA A 247 -5.82 2.86 -12.32
C ALA A 247 -4.73 3.82 -11.81
N GLY A 248 -3.49 3.56 -12.19
CA GLY A 248 -2.31 4.31 -11.75
C GLY A 248 -1.50 3.64 -10.63
N ASP A 249 -2.12 2.75 -9.86
CA ASP A 249 -1.42 1.96 -8.84
C ASP A 249 -0.59 0.82 -9.48
N SER A 250 0.44 0.36 -8.76
CA SER A 250 1.22 -0.81 -9.16
C SER A 250 0.72 -2.07 -8.45
N VAL A 251 0.71 -3.20 -9.16
CA VAL A 251 0.39 -4.51 -8.60
C VAL A 251 1.62 -5.42 -8.67
N THR A 252 1.84 -6.22 -7.62
CA THR A 252 2.87 -7.27 -7.64
C THR A 252 2.21 -8.63 -7.80
N PHE A 253 2.46 -9.26 -8.96
CA PHE A 253 2.10 -10.65 -9.20
C PHE A 253 3.08 -11.57 -8.47
N ARG A 254 2.56 -12.58 -7.77
CA ARG A 254 3.36 -13.58 -7.03
C ARG A 254 2.84 -14.97 -7.27
N TRP A 255 3.75 -15.93 -7.33
CA TRP A 255 3.42 -17.35 -7.45
C TRP A 255 4.39 -18.21 -6.65
N GLN A 256 3.97 -19.45 -6.41
CA GLN A 256 4.77 -20.46 -5.75
C GLN A 256 5.18 -21.55 -6.74
N ASP A 257 6.46 -21.90 -6.68
CA ASP A 257 7.01 -23.06 -7.36
C ASP A 257 6.41 -24.35 -6.81
N GLN A 258 5.93 -25.22 -7.71
CA GLN A 258 5.36 -26.53 -7.35
C GLN A 258 6.34 -27.68 -7.66
N GLY A 259 7.58 -27.33 -8.00
CA GLY A 259 8.64 -28.29 -8.32
C GLY A 259 8.42 -28.97 -9.66
N ASP A 260 9.19 -30.03 -9.86
CA ASP A 260 9.21 -30.81 -11.08
C ASP A 260 9.12 -32.30 -10.72
N PRO A 261 8.23 -33.09 -11.35
CA PRO A 261 8.10 -34.51 -11.09
C PRO A 261 9.39 -35.33 -11.25
N ASP A 262 10.27 -34.95 -12.17
CA ASP A 262 11.53 -35.65 -12.43
C ASP A 262 12.79 -34.80 -12.17
N ASN A 263 12.61 -33.49 -11.98
CA ASN A 263 13.68 -32.53 -11.66
C ASN A 263 14.76 -32.47 -12.75
N ALA A 264 14.36 -32.72 -14.00
CA ALA A 264 15.17 -32.68 -15.21
C ALA A 264 14.59 -31.69 -16.25
N PRO A 265 15.37 -31.25 -17.25
CA PRO A 265 16.82 -31.37 -17.31
C PRO A 265 17.50 -30.46 -16.28
N ASN A 266 16.79 -29.47 -15.75
CA ASN A 266 17.28 -28.56 -14.71
C ASN A 266 16.57 -28.81 -13.38
N ALA A 267 17.32 -28.79 -12.29
CA ALA A 267 16.78 -28.90 -10.94
C ALA A 267 16.05 -27.63 -10.44
N TRP A 268 15.92 -26.62 -11.29
CA TRP A 268 15.30 -25.32 -11.03
C TRP A 268 14.34 -24.97 -12.17
N ARG A 269 13.39 -24.07 -11.89
CA ARG A 269 12.44 -23.55 -12.88
C ARG A 269 12.76 -22.09 -13.19
N ASP A 270 12.61 -21.72 -14.45
CA ASP A 270 12.44 -20.32 -14.85
C ASP A 270 10.95 -20.08 -15.16
N TYR A 271 10.53 -18.83 -15.07
CA TYR A 271 9.14 -18.42 -15.22
C TYR A 271 8.96 -17.37 -16.31
N ALA A 272 7.82 -17.42 -16.98
CA ALA A 272 7.37 -16.37 -17.89
C ALA A 272 5.96 -15.92 -17.49
N ILE A 273 5.73 -14.61 -17.38
CA ILE A 273 4.40 -14.05 -17.10
C ILE A 273 3.87 -13.34 -18.33
N ARG A 274 2.60 -13.60 -18.64
CA ARG A 274 1.87 -12.94 -19.73
C ARG A 274 0.60 -12.32 -19.19
N ILE A 275 0.30 -11.11 -19.66
CA ILE A 275 -0.90 -10.36 -19.31
C ILE A 275 -1.60 -9.97 -20.61
N TRP A 276 -2.91 -10.14 -20.65
CA TRP A 276 -3.77 -9.75 -21.77
C TRP A 276 -4.82 -8.74 -21.31
N ASP A 277 -5.16 -7.80 -22.20
CA ASP A 277 -6.32 -6.93 -22.03
C ASP A 277 -7.63 -7.68 -22.30
N GLU A 278 -8.75 -6.95 -22.17
CA GLU A 278 -10.10 -7.48 -22.37
C GLU A 278 -10.37 -7.92 -23.81
N SER A 279 -9.65 -7.34 -24.78
CA SER A 279 -9.73 -7.73 -26.19
C SER A 279 -8.90 -8.97 -26.51
N GLY A 280 -8.13 -9.48 -25.54
CA GLY A 280 -7.23 -10.60 -25.70
C GLY A 280 -5.86 -10.23 -26.28
N ASN A 281 -5.55 -8.94 -26.42
CA ASN A 281 -4.21 -8.51 -26.83
C ASN A 281 -3.25 -8.65 -25.68
N GLN A 282 -2.05 -9.15 -25.95
CA GLN A 282 -1.03 -9.29 -24.94
C GLN A 282 -0.40 -7.92 -24.62
N VAL A 283 -0.55 -7.46 -23.39
CA VAL A 283 -0.04 -6.17 -22.90
C VAL A 283 1.26 -6.30 -22.09
N LEU A 284 1.59 -7.52 -21.66
CA LEU A 284 2.90 -7.85 -21.09
C LEU A 284 3.31 -9.25 -21.54
N ASP A 285 4.54 -9.37 -22.04
CA ASP A 285 5.27 -10.64 -22.17
C ASP A 285 6.61 -10.47 -21.48
N ARG A 286 6.74 -10.99 -20.27
CA ARG A 286 8.05 -11.07 -19.63
C ARG A 286 8.55 -12.49 -19.84
N GLY A 287 9.60 -12.62 -20.66
CA GLY A 287 10.24 -13.89 -21.01
C GLY A 287 10.80 -14.64 -19.79
N TRP A 288 11.57 -15.70 -19.99
CA TRP A 288 12.01 -16.58 -18.89
C TRP A 288 12.96 -15.88 -17.90
N PHE A 289 12.61 -15.85 -16.60
CA PHE A 289 13.43 -15.33 -15.50
C PHE A 289 13.26 -16.20 -14.23
N ARG A 290 14.13 -16.00 -13.23
CA ARG A 290 14.20 -16.89 -12.06
C ARG A 290 13.36 -16.43 -10.87
N GLU A 291 13.05 -15.15 -10.77
CA GLU A 291 12.23 -14.64 -9.68
C GLU A 291 10.79 -15.18 -9.76
N ASN A 292 10.11 -15.27 -8.61
CA ASN A 292 8.73 -15.73 -8.52
C ASN A 292 7.73 -14.57 -8.33
N SER A 293 8.13 -13.36 -8.72
CA SER A 293 7.26 -12.18 -8.64
C SER A 293 7.60 -11.10 -9.67
N VAL A 294 6.59 -10.33 -10.05
CA VAL A 294 6.72 -9.21 -10.99
C VAL A 294 5.81 -8.07 -10.58
N ALA A 295 6.38 -6.87 -10.39
CA ALA A 295 5.62 -5.65 -10.30
C ALA A 295 5.23 -5.15 -11.70
N TRP A 296 4.00 -4.67 -11.85
CA TRP A 296 3.47 -4.14 -13.09
C TRP A 296 2.48 -3.02 -12.80
N THR A 297 2.52 -1.97 -13.61
CA THR A 297 1.55 -0.87 -13.57
C THR A 297 0.67 -0.97 -14.81
N PRO A 298 -0.65 -1.18 -14.67
CA PRO A 298 -1.54 -1.27 -15.81
C PRO A 298 -1.51 0.01 -16.67
N PRO A 299 -1.57 -0.10 -18.01
CA PRO A 299 -1.54 1.06 -18.91
C PRO A 299 -2.83 1.90 -18.84
N GLY A 300 -3.91 1.35 -18.30
CA GLY A 300 -5.18 2.04 -18.14
C GLY A 300 -6.19 1.20 -17.36
N PRO A 301 -7.40 1.73 -17.16
CA PRO A 301 -8.50 0.96 -16.60
C PRO A 301 -9.01 -0.09 -17.57
N GLY A 302 -9.52 -1.19 -17.03
CA GLY A 302 -10.04 -2.30 -17.82
C GLY A 302 -9.93 -3.63 -17.10
N ARG A 303 -10.37 -4.68 -17.79
CA ARG A 303 -10.24 -6.06 -17.35
C ARG A 303 -8.97 -6.67 -17.95
N TYR A 304 -8.07 -7.14 -17.11
CA TYR A 304 -6.85 -7.83 -17.53
C TYR A 304 -6.90 -9.28 -17.10
N SER A 305 -6.37 -10.17 -17.93
CA SER A 305 -6.12 -11.57 -17.55
C SER A 305 -4.64 -11.85 -17.53
N TRP A 306 -4.17 -12.72 -16.65
CA TRP A 306 -2.75 -13.04 -16.52
C TRP A 306 -2.53 -14.50 -16.19
N SER A 307 -1.40 -15.06 -16.63
CA SER A 307 -0.96 -16.41 -16.28
C SER A 307 0.56 -16.47 -16.22
N VAL A 308 1.06 -17.48 -15.50
CA VAL A 308 2.49 -17.74 -15.37
C VAL A 308 2.80 -19.12 -15.91
N ALA A 309 3.85 -19.20 -16.73
CA ALA A 309 4.43 -20.47 -17.16
C ALA A 309 5.65 -20.80 -16.31
N ALA A 310 5.86 -22.08 -16.02
CA ALA A 310 7.08 -22.63 -15.43
C ALA A 310 7.77 -23.49 -16.48
N GLY A 311 9.09 -23.37 -16.61
CA GLY A 311 9.89 -24.09 -17.59
C GLY A 311 11.16 -24.64 -16.97
N ASP A 312 11.51 -25.86 -17.37
CA ASP A 312 12.71 -26.58 -16.92
C ASP A 312 13.87 -26.46 -17.93
N GLY A 313 13.69 -25.71 -19.03
CA GLY A 313 14.65 -25.56 -20.12
C GLY A 313 14.41 -26.46 -21.34
N LYS A 314 13.46 -27.40 -21.26
CA LYS A 314 13.04 -28.27 -22.37
C LYS A 314 11.53 -28.30 -22.53
N GLU A 315 10.79 -28.44 -21.45
CA GLU A 315 9.32 -28.47 -21.40
C GLU A 315 8.78 -27.33 -20.52
N ASN A 316 7.47 -27.05 -20.63
CA ASN A 316 6.82 -26.08 -19.77
C ASN A 316 5.37 -26.45 -19.43
N THR A 317 4.89 -25.89 -18.31
CA THR A 317 3.47 -25.83 -17.97
C THR A 317 3.04 -24.40 -17.74
N SER A 318 1.74 -24.15 -17.78
CA SER A 318 1.15 -22.85 -17.44
C SER A 318 0.08 -23.00 -16.36
N SER A 319 -0.03 -21.97 -15.53
CA SER A 319 -1.17 -21.81 -14.64
C SER A 319 -2.45 -21.54 -15.45
N SER A 320 -3.61 -21.73 -14.83
CA SER A 320 -4.84 -21.11 -15.32
C SER A 320 -4.70 -19.58 -15.31
N LYS A 321 -5.50 -18.90 -16.14
CA LYS A 321 -5.57 -17.44 -16.13
C LYS A 321 -6.33 -16.94 -14.90
N ARG A 322 -5.87 -15.85 -14.31
CA ARG A 322 -6.62 -15.04 -13.34
C ARG A 322 -6.98 -13.69 -13.93
N VAL A 323 -8.00 -13.06 -13.38
CA VAL A 323 -8.51 -11.76 -13.76
C VAL A 323 -8.12 -10.70 -12.73
N LEU A 324 -7.71 -9.54 -13.23
CA LEU A 324 -7.50 -8.31 -12.47
C LEU A 324 -8.39 -7.22 -13.07
N LEU A 325 -9.17 -6.55 -12.23
CA LEU A 325 -10.06 -5.47 -12.61
C LEU A 325 -9.43 -4.13 -12.20
N VAL A 326 -9.09 -3.31 -13.18
CA VAL A 326 -8.51 -1.98 -12.95
C VAL A 326 -9.62 -0.95 -13.15
N GLU A 327 -10.05 -0.34 -12.06
CA GLU A 327 -11.18 0.58 -12.05
C GLU A 327 -10.81 1.91 -12.70
N LYS A 328 -11.72 2.42 -13.53
CA LYS A 328 -11.60 3.75 -14.12
C LYS A 328 -11.60 4.78 -12.98
N PRO A 329 -10.66 5.74 -12.97
CA PRO A 329 -10.73 6.86 -12.05
C PRO A 329 -12.07 7.57 -12.25
N ILE A 330 -12.82 7.78 -11.17
CA ILE A 330 -13.99 8.64 -11.22
C ILE A 330 -13.46 10.05 -11.53
N PRO A 331 -13.92 10.70 -12.62
CA PRO A 331 -13.54 12.09 -12.87
C PRO A 331 -13.86 12.93 -11.64
N VAL A 332 -13.00 13.87 -11.26
CA VAL A 332 -13.20 14.71 -10.05
C VAL A 332 -14.59 15.37 -10.05
N GLN A 333 -15.10 15.73 -11.23
CA GLN A 333 -16.42 16.34 -11.39
C GLN A 333 -17.60 15.38 -11.15
N ASP A 334 -17.36 14.07 -11.15
CA ASP A 334 -18.30 12.98 -10.93
C ASP A 334 -18.24 12.40 -9.51
N ASP A 335 -17.23 12.76 -8.71
CA ASP A 335 -17.05 12.25 -7.35
C ASP A 335 -17.84 13.09 -6.34
N PRO A 336 -18.83 12.52 -5.63
CA PRO A 336 -19.55 13.24 -4.57
C PRO A 336 -18.65 13.79 -3.47
N ASN A 337 -17.50 13.18 -3.22
CA ASN A 337 -16.53 13.65 -2.23
C ASN A 337 -15.57 14.72 -2.77
N ALA A 338 -15.75 15.16 -4.01
CA ALA A 338 -14.95 16.25 -4.58
C ALA A 338 -15.58 17.63 -4.35
N TYR A 339 -16.84 17.70 -3.93
CA TYR A 339 -17.57 18.96 -3.74
C TYR A 339 -17.74 19.26 -2.25
N HIS A 340 -17.06 20.30 -1.77
CA HIS A 340 -17.16 20.77 -0.40
C HIS A 340 -17.18 22.29 -0.35
N CYS A 341 -17.97 22.85 0.56
CA CYS A 341 -18.08 24.28 0.77
C CYS A 341 -17.79 24.68 2.22
N ALA A 342 -17.41 25.93 2.40
CA ALA A 342 -17.43 26.63 3.67
C ALA A 342 -18.18 27.94 3.53
N PHE A 343 -19.10 28.23 4.45
CA PHE A 343 -19.78 29.53 4.48
C PHE A 343 -18.78 30.66 4.72
N VAL A 344 -18.88 31.74 3.95
CA VAL A 344 -18.02 32.92 4.08
C VAL A 344 -18.82 34.12 4.58
N ASN A 345 -19.82 34.57 3.82
CA ASN A 345 -20.60 35.75 4.14
C ASN A 345 -21.93 35.77 3.38
N GLN A 346 -22.80 36.74 3.68
CA GLN A 346 -24.06 36.97 2.98
C GLN A 346 -24.47 38.44 3.01
N SER A 347 -25.41 38.82 2.15
CA SER A 347 -26.04 40.14 2.18
C SER A 347 -26.77 40.40 3.51
N PRO A 348 -26.91 41.67 3.93
CA PRO A 348 -27.76 42.05 5.06
C PRO A 348 -29.23 41.62 4.86
N TYR A 349 -29.97 41.53 5.96
CA TYR A 349 -31.41 41.25 5.92
C TYR A 349 -32.20 42.50 5.53
N PRO A 350 -32.96 42.47 4.41
CA PRO A 350 -33.64 43.66 3.94
C PRO A 350 -34.97 43.91 4.65
N THR A 351 -35.34 45.19 4.77
CA THR A 351 -36.72 45.63 4.99
C THR A 351 -37.28 46.21 3.69
N VAL A 352 -38.41 45.70 3.23
CA VAL A 352 -38.98 45.95 1.90
C VAL A 352 -40.49 46.20 1.98
N GLN A 353 -41.03 46.94 1.01
CA GLN A 353 -42.48 47.07 0.83
C GLN A 353 -43.06 45.80 0.19
N PRO A 354 -44.37 45.53 0.36
CA PRO A 354 -45.05 44.44 -0.33
C PRO A 354 -44.81 44.47 -1.84
N GLY A 355 -44.39 43.33 -2.42
CA GLY A 355 -44.09 43.21 -3.85
C GLY A 355 -42.77 43.83 -4.32
N GLN A 356 -42.02 44.53 -3.45
CA GLN A 356 -40.72 45.11 -3.81
C GLN A 356 -39.69 44.03 -4.14
N LYS A 357 -38.90 44.28 -5.17
CA LYS A 357 -37.78 43.44 -5.57
C LYS A 357 -36.47 43.92 -4.95
N ILE A 358 -35.61 43.00 -4.53
CA ILE A 358 -34.29 43.32 -3.98
C ILE A 358 -33.28 42.20 -4.26
N SER A 359 -32.03 42.57 -4.52
CA SER A 359 -30.92 41.64 -4.70
C SER A 359 -30.35 41.20 -3.36
N LEU A 360 -30.13 39.90 -3.22
CA LEU A 360 -29.47 39.23 -2.10
C LEU A 360 -28.30 38.40 -2.64
N TRP A 361 -27.34 38.11 -1.77
CA TRP A 361 -26.21 37.28 -2.14
C TRP A 361 -25.70 36.45 -0.96
N VAL A 362 -25.06 35.32 -1.28
CA VAL A 362 -24.36 34.46 -0.32
C VAL A 362 -23.03 34.02 -0.92
N ASP A 363 -21.97 34.09 -0.12
CA ASP A 363 -20.62 33.68 -0.50
C ASP A 363 -20.25 32.37 0.20
N PHE A 364 -19.77 31.41 -0.58
CA PHE A 364 -19.18 30.16 -0.08
C PHE A 364 -17.79 29.97 -0.67
N ARG A 365 -16.86 29.46 0.13
CA ARG A 365 -15.54 29.03 -0.30
C ARG A 365 -15.58 27.59 -0.76
N ASN A 366 -14.98 27.29 -1.91
CA ASN A 366 -14.73 25.94 -2.36
C ASN A 366 -13.63 25.31 -1.51
N THR A 367 -13.97 24.30 -0.71
CA THR A 367 -13.02 23.53 0.10
C THR A 367 -12.82 22.11 -0.45
N GLY A 368 -13.41 21.81 -1.59
CA GLY A 368 -13.32 20.52 -2.27
C GLY A 368 -12.21 20.48 -3.32
N GLN A 369 -12.25 19.43 -4.14
CA GLN A 369 -11.33 19.20 -5.26
C GLN A 369 -11.93 19.60 -6.62
N ALA A 370 -13.26 19.58 -6.75
CA ALA A 370 -13.96 19.94 -7.97
C ALA A 370 -14.06 21.47 -8.12
N THR A 371 -13.67 21.99 -9.29
CA THR A 371 -13.96 23.37 -9.69
C THR A 371 -15.46 23.55 -9.86
N TRP A 372 -16.05 24.53 -9.18
CA TRP A 372 -17.48 24.81 -9.30
C TRP A 372 -17.79 25.58 -10.58
N THR A 373 -18.82 25.16 -11.31
CA THR A 373 -19.25 25.79 -12.56
C THR A 373 -20.67 26.31 -12.46
N SER A 374 -21.00 27.36 -13.21
CA SER A 374 -22.29 28.05 -13.14
C SER A 374 -23.38 27.42 -14.01
N LEU A 375 -23.01 26.51 -14.91
CA LEU A 375 -23.83 25.81 -15.93
C LEU A 375 -25.22 26.41 -16.17
N SER A 376 -25.27 27.51 -16.93
CA SER A 376 -26.51 28.00 -17.53
C SER A 376 -27.00 27.00 -18.59
N GLY A 377 -27.64 25.91 -18.16
CA GLY A 377 -28.28 24.90 -19.02
C GLY A 377 -27.65 23.50 -19.06
N GLY A 378 -26.81 23.10 -18.10
CA GLY A 378 -26.19 21.76 -18.05
C GLY A 378 -26.29 21.05 -16.69
N ASN A 379 -26.18 19.72 -16.71
CA ASN A 379 -26.60 18.82 -15.61
C ASN A 379 -25.60 18.69 -14.42
N ARG A 380 -24.67 19.62 -14.21
CA ARG A 380 -23.60 19.51 -13.18
C ARG A 380 -23.19 20.84 -12.53
N GLY A 381 -24.06 21.85 -12.63
CA GLY A 381 -23.76 23.19 -12.09
C GLY A 381 -23.72 23.18 -10.58
N VAL A 382 -22.99 24.13 -9.99
CA VAL A 382 -23.12 24.43 -8.57
C VAL A 382 -24.10 25.60 -8.43
N HIS A 383 -25.24 25.31 -7.80
CA HIS A 383 -26.31 26.26 -7.60
C HIS A 383 -26.58 26.44 -6.10
N LEU A 384 -27.24 27.55 -5.78
CA LEU A 384 -27.86 27.73 -4.48
C LEU A 384 -29.20 27.03 -4.51
N GLY A 385 -29.47 26.16 -3.55
CA GLY A 385 -30.79 25.60 -3.30
C GLY A 385 -31.47 26.31 -2.15
N THR A 386 -32.80 26.42 -2.19
CA THR A 386 -33.63 26.88 -1.06
C THR A 386 -34.57 25.80 -0.58
N ASN A 387 -34.99 25.86 0.68
CA ASN A 387 -36.13 25.08 1.15
C ASN A 387 -37.46 25.61 0.55
N GLY A 388 -38.55 24.84 0.67
CA GLY A 388 -39.86 25.19 0.09
C GLY A 388 -40.43 26.55 0.52
N GLU A 389 -39.95 27.13 1.63
CA GLU A 389 -40.31 28.48 2.06
C GLU A 389 -39.78 29.58 1.12
N GLY A 390 -38.67 29.32 0.42
CA GLY A 390 -38.04 30.27 -0.49
C GLY A 390 -38.87 30.58 -1.74
N GLU A 391 -39.73 29.65 -2.18
CA GLU A 391 -40.57 29.84 -3.39
C GLU A 391 -41.48 31.06 -3.28
N LYS A 392 -41.91 31.43 -2.05
CA LYS A 392 -42.71 32.63 -1.77
C LYS A 392 -42.01 33.93 -2.15
N PHE A 393 -40.69 33.90 -2.30
CA PHE A 393 -39.82 35.03 -2.62
C PHE A 393 -39.35 35.03 -4.07
N ARG A 394 -39.80 34.06 -4.88
CA ARG A 394 -39.27 33.85 -6.23
C ARG A 394 -39.49 35.08 -7.11
N ALA A 395 -38.40 35.74 -7.48
CA ALA A 395 -38.42 36.76 -8.53
C ALA A 395 -38.22 36.13 -9.91
N PRO A 396 -38.67 36.82 -10.99
CA PRO A 396 -38.24 36.47 -12.35
C PRO A 396 -36.71 36.48 -12.44
N GLY A 397 -36.11 35.33 -12.78
CA GLY A 397 -34.65 35.17 -12.91
C GLY A 397 -34.05 34.01 -12.12
N TRP A 398 -34.81 33.41 -11.19
CA TRP A 398 -34.40 32.13 -10.59
C TRP A 398 -34.33 31.03 -11.64
N LEU A 399 -33.37 30.11 -11.50
CA LEU A 399 -33.17 29.00 -12.43
C LEU A 399 -34.38 28.05 -12.43
N ASP A 400 -34.90 27.77 -11.24
CA ASP A 400 -36.17 27.07 -11.00
C ASP A 400 -36.72 27.48 -9.61
N PRO A 401 -37.94 27.05 -9.20
CA PRO A 401 -38.55 27.45 -7.93
C PRO A 401 -37.71 27.18 -6.68
N GLN A 402 -36.74 26.26 -6.74
CA GLN A 402 -35.85 25.88 -5.64
C GLN A 402 -34.39 26.25 -5.91
N ARG A 403 -34.08 26.95 -7.01
CA ARG A 403 -32.72 27.34 -7.39
C ARG A 403 -32.61 28.86 -7.64
N PRO A 404 -32.35 29.66 -6.60
CA PRO A 404 -32.26 31.12 -6.74
C PRO A 404 -31.15 31.59 -7.67
N ALA A 405 -29.98 30.94 -7.64
CA ALA A 405 -28.81 31.39 -8.39
C ALA A 405 -27.85 30.25 -8.72
N ALA A 406 -27.11 30.44 -9.81
CA ALA A 406 -25.86 29.74 -10.05
C ALA A 406 -24.68 30.46 -9.40
N VAL A 407 -23.61 29.71 -9.12
CA VAL A 407 -22.35 30.29 -8.62
C VAL A 407 -21.73 31.26 -9.64
N LYS A 408 -21.09 32.32 -9.14
CA LYS A 408 -20.28 33.27 -9.91
C LYS A 408 -18.95 33.60 -9.20
N PRO A 409 -17.86 33.90 -9.92
CA PRO A 409 -17.72 33.71 -11.37
C PRO A 409 -17.82 32.23 -11.73
N ASP A 410 -18.03 31.93 -13.02
CA ASP A 410 -17.93 30.55 -13.50
C ASP A 410 -16.48 30.06 -13.32
N GLY A 411 -16.30 28.81 -12.89
CA GLY A 411 -14.98 28.23 -12.65
C GLY A 411 -14.35 28.59 -11.29
N VAL A 412 -15.09 28.45 -10.19
CA VAL A 412 -14.55 28.65 -8.83
C VAL A 412 -13.65 27.48 -8.44
N ALA A 413 -12.33 27.69 -8.57
CA ALA A 413 -11.32 26.69 -8.25
C ALA A 413 -11.31 26.30 -6.75
N PRO A 414 -10.75 25.12 -6.40
CA PRO A 414 -10.44 24.76 -5.02
C PRO A 414 -9.74 25.90 -4.26
N GLY A 415 -10.25 26.23 -3.08
CA GLY A 415 -9.76 27.30 -2.23
C GLY A 415 -10.28 28.71 -2.57
N ALA A 416 -10.96 28.91 -3.70
CA ALA A 416 -11.54 30.20 -4.08
C ALA A 416 -12.97 30.38 -3.54
N THR A 417 -13.48 31.62 -3.53
CA THR A 417 -14.83 31.96 -3.08
C THR A 417 -15.75 32.20 -4.26
N GLY A 418 -16.89 31.51 -4.27
CA GLY A 418 -17.99 31.71 -5.20
C GLY A 418 -19.14 32.47 -4.55
N ARG A 419 -19.76 33.37 -5.32
CA ARG A 419 -20.93 34.15 -4.94
C ARG A 419 -22.18 33.62 -5.63
N PHE A 420 -23.25 33.44 -4.87
CA PHE A 420 -24.59 33.20 -5.36
C PHE A 420 -25.41 34.47 -5.19
N GLU A 421 -25.68 35.19 -6.26
CA GLU A 421 -26.42 36.44 -6.25
C GLU A 421 -27.75 36.27 -6.99
N PHE A 422 -28.84 36.65 -6.33
CA PHE A 422 -30.21 36.47 -6.82
C PHE A 422 -31.13 37.62 -6.39
N GLU A 423 -32.18 37.86 -7.16
CA GLU A 423 -33.26 38.78 -6.79
C GLU A 423 -34.36 38.01 -6.05
N ILE A 424 -34.98 38.62 -5.05
CA ILE A 424 -36.23 38.17 -4.47
C ILE A 424 -37.34 39.19 -4.72
N GLN A 425 -38.59 38.73 -4.71
CA GLN A 425 -39.78 39.58 -4.68
C GLN A 425 -40.48 39.40 -3.32
N ALA A 426 -40.70 40.50 -2.61
CA ALA A 426 -41.34 40.49 -1.31
C ALA A 426 -42.80 40.00 -1.39
N PRO A 427 -43.25 39.11 -0.47
CA PRO A 427 -44.66 38.75 -0.34
C PRO A 427 -45.56 39.96 -0.13
N SER A 428 -46.86 39.81 -0.43
CA SER A 428 -47.86 40.88 -0.25
C SER A 428 -48.21 41.13 1.22
N SER A 429 -48.10 40.10 2.06
CA SER A 429 -48.41 40.18 3.47
C SER A 429 -47.23 40.79 4.25
N PRO A 430 -47.47 41.79 5.12
CA PRO A 430 -46.46 42.27 6.05
C PRO A 430 -46.03 41.19 7.04
N GLY A 431 -44.76 41.21 7.44
CA GLY A 431 -44.20 40.24 8.37
C GLY A 431 -42.72 40.00 8.15
N THR A 432 -42.11 39.27 9.07
CA THR A 432 -40.72 38.80 8.91
C THR A 432 -40.73 37.36 8.46
N TYR A 433 -40.10 37.12 7.32
CA TYR A 433 -40.00 35.82 6.71
C TYR A 433 -38.57 35.32 6.74
N ARG A 434 -38.40 34.01 6.91
CA ARG A 434 -37.10 33.34 6.88
C ARG A 434 -37.11 32.23 5.85
N PHE A 435 -36.07 32.15 5.03
CA PHE A 435 -35.82 31.00 4.18
C PHE A 435 -34.35 30.57 4.27
N TRP A 436 -34.10 29.28 4.07
CA TRP A 436 -32.80 28.65 4.24
C TRP A 436 -32.21 28.33 2.87
N VAL A 437 -30.90 28.52 2.76
CA VAL A 437 -30.18 28.30 1.51
C VAL A 437 -28.96 27.43 1.72
N ARG A 438 -28.67 26.58 0.74
CA ARG A 438 -27.57 25.62 0.79
C ARG A 438 -27.03 25.33 -0.62
N PRO A 439 -25.72 25.31 -0.84
CA PRO A 439 -25.17 24.95 -2.15
C PRO A 439 -25.46 23.48 -2.49
N ILE A 440 -25.71 23.23 -3.77
CA ILE A 440 -25.91 21.89 -4.34
C ILE A 440 -25.09 21.78 -5.63
N ALA A 441 -24.37 20.66 -5.78
CA ALA A 441 -23.81 20.25 -7.06
C ALA A 441 -24.87 19.39 -7.77
N GLU A 442 -25.40 19.88 -8.89
CA GLU A 442 -26.49 19.23 -9.60
C GLU A 442 -26.11 17.80 -10.01
N ASN A 443 -27.01 16.85 -9.78
CA ASN A 443 -26.83 15.41 -10.02
C ASN A 443 -25.70 14.74 -9.23
N ILE A 444 -25.09 15.45 -8.27
CA ILE A 444 -24.09 14.91 -7.34
C ILE A 444 -24.68 14.88 -5.93
N GLY A 445 -25.14 16.04 -5.43
CA GLY A 445 -25.72 16.14 -4.11
C GLY A 445 -25.56 17.51 -3.45
N TRP A 446 -26.21 17.65 -2.30
CA TRP A 446 -26.10 18.84 -1.46
C TRP A 446 -24.73 18.89 -0.77
N MET A 447 -24.08 20.05 -0.80
CA MET A 447 -22.83 20.30 -0.07
C MET A 447 -23.11 20.54 1.42
N GLU A 448 -22.15 20.91 2.25
CA GLU A 448 -22.32 21.09 3.70
C GLU A 448 -23.45 22.05 4.08
N ASP A 449 -24.12 21.75 5.20
CA ASP A 449 -25.16 22.60 5.78
C ASP A 449 -24.60 23.43 6.95
N TYR A 450 -24.43 24.73 6.71
CA TYR A 450 -24.03 25.69 7.75
C TYR A 450 -25.23 26.39 8.41
N GLY A 451 -26.46 25.94 8.13
CA GLY A 451 -27.68 26.57 8.61
C GLY A 451 -27.84 28.00 8.10
N VAL A 452 -27.41 28.28 6.86
CA VAL A 452 -27.46 29.62 6.26
C VAL A 452 -28.89 29.98 5.94
N TYR A 453 -29.32 31.17 6.38
CA TYR A 453 -30.68 31.67 6.16
C TYR A 453 -30.69 33.17 5.89
N LEU A 454 -31.77 33.61 5.25
CA LEU A 454 -32.07 35.01 4.97
C LEU A 454 -33.38 35.39 5.64
N ASN A 455 -33.38 36.48 6.42
CA ASN A 455 -34.60 37.12 6.90
C ASN A 455 -34.98 38.25 5.94
N VAL A 456 -36.27 38.36 5.63
CA VAL A 456 -36.86 39.44 4.83
C VAL A 456 -38.02 40.03 5.62
N THR A 457 -37.93 41.30 5.98
CA THR A 457 -39.00 42.00 6.68
C THR A 457 -39.83 42.78 5.68
N VAL A 458 -41.09 42.39 5.49
CA VAL A 458 -42.06 43.12 4.68
C VAL A 458 -42.77 44.10 5.61
N SER A 459 -42.53 45.40 5.43
CA SER A 459 -43.20 46.44 6.21
C SER A 459 -44.66 46.58 5.77
N ALA A 460 -45.56 46.89 6.69
CA ALA A 460 -46.91 47.30 6.32
C ALA A 460 -46.84 48.55 5.43
N PRO A 461 -47.68 48.64 4.37
CA PRO A 461 -47.86 49.90 3.67
C PRO A 461 -48.19 50.96 4.71
N ALA A 462 -47.48 52.09 4.69
CA ALA A 462 -47.79 53.19 5.58
C ALA A 462 -49.29 53.46 5.46
N ALA A 463 -50.03 53.32 6.57
CA ALA A 463 -51.39 53.79 6.61
C ALA A 463 -51.37 55.23 6.11
N GLN A 464 -52.18 55.54 5.09
CA GLN A 464 -52.42 56.91 4.67
C GLN A 464 -53.10 57.63 5.84
N VAL A 465 -52.31 58.10 6.79
CA VAL A 465 -52.73 59.11 7.74
C VAL A 465 -52.62 60.44 7.02
N ASN A 466 -53.78 61.05 6.76
CA ASN A 466 -53.91 62.47 6.39
C ASN A 466 -52.94 63.31 7.22
N PRO A 467 -52.36 64.40 6.68
CA PRO A 467 -51.38 65.19 7.43
C PRO A 467 -52.08 65.91 8.60
N PRO A 468 -51.50 65.92 9.81
CA PRO A 468 -51.85 66.92 10.81
C PRO A 468 -50.58 67.56 11.43
N PRO A 469 -50.73 68.69 12.12
CA PRO A 469 -50.28 70.01 11.71
C PRO A 469 -48.81 70.29 12.04
N GLN A 470 -48.32 71.32 11.36
CA GLN A 470 -47.20 72.21 11.64
C GLN A 470 -46.52 72.09 13.02
N ALA A 471 -45.19 72.01 12.96
CA ALA A 471 -44.21 72.08 14.02
C ALA A 471 -44.62 72.95 15.23
N GLY A 472 -44.56 72.35 16.42
CA GLY A 472 -44.82 73.06 17.67
C GLY A 472 -44.71 72.18 18.91
N ALA A 473 -43.55 71.57 19.16
CA ALA A 473 -43.20 71.12 20.50
C ALA A 473 -41.71 71.38 20.75
N ALA A 474 -41.44 72.21 21.76
CA ALA A 474 -40.12 72.62 22.19
C ALA A 474 -39.26 71.43 22.67
N PRO A 475 -37.93 71.52 22.54
CA PRO A 475 -37.01 70.55 23.14
C PRO A 475 -37.14 70.63 24.67
N GLY A 476 -37.62 69.54 25.31
CA GLY A 476 -37.58 69.43 26.76
C GLY A 476 -38.73 68.69 27.45
N SER A 477 -39.78 68.26 26.75
CA SER A 477 -40.85 67.47 27.39
C SER A 477 -40.45 65.99 27.47
N VAL A 478 -40.23 65.52 28.70
CA VAL A 478 -39.83 64.15 29.01
C VAL A 478 -41.01 63.20 28.73
N VAL A 479 -40.93 62.43 27.65
CA VAL A 479 -41.96 61.44 27.31
C VAL A 479 -41.70 60.15 28.11
N THR A 480 -42.62 59.82 29.04
CA THR A 480 -42.59 58.61 29.87
C THR A 480 -43.41 57.45 29.33
N ASP A 481 -44.18 57.66 28.27
CA ASP A 481 -45.02 56.61 27.67
C ASP A 481 -44.15 55.63 26.87
N PRO A 482 -44.12 54.33 27.21
CA PRO A 482 -43.42 53.32 26.42
C PRO A 482 -43.88 53.27 24.95
N ASN A 483 -45.14 53.59 24.66
CA ASN A 483 -45.68 53.62 23.29
C ASN A 483 -45.19 54.82 22.46
N ALA A 484 -44.35 55.70 23.03
CA ALA A 484 -43.74 56.78 22.26
C ALA A 484 -42.40 56.37 21.64
N TYR A 485 -41.83 55.23 22.04
CA TYR A 485 -40.51 54.76 21.58
C TYR A 485 -40.66 53.52 20.70
N HIS A 486 -40.46 53.71 19.40
CA HIS A 486 -40.50 52.64 18.41
C HIS A 486 -39.32 52.76 17.47
N CYS A 487 -38.73 51.63 17.11
CA CYS A 487 -37.61 51.53 16.20
C CYS A 487 -37.94 50.65 15.00
N ALA A 488 -37.20 50.84 13.90
CA ALA A 488 -37.12 49.89 12.80
C ALA A 488 -35.67 49.64 12.45
N PHE A 489 -35.28 48.38 12.29
CA PHE A 489 -33.92 48.02 11.83
C PHE A 489 -33.64 48.61 10.43
N VAL A 490 -32.44 49.18 10.24
CA VAL A 490 -32.01 49.73 8.96
C VAL A 490 -30.85 48.92 8.38
N ASN A 491 -29.72 48.85 9.09
CA ASN A 491 -28.52 48.16 8.62
C ASN A 491 -27.55 47.88 9.77
N GLN A 492 -26.55 47.04 9.55
CA GLN A 492 -25.44 46.80 10.48
C GLN A 492 -24.12 46.53 9.75
N SER A 493 -23.02 46.67 10.49
CA SER A 493 -21.70 46.16 10.09
C SER A 493 -21.71 44.65 9.82
N ALA A 494 -20.80 44.20 8.95
CA ALA A 494 -20.64 42.79 8.58
C ALA A 494 -20.23 41.90 9.77
N TYR A 495 -20.44 40.58 9.63
CA TYR A 495 -19.99 39.59 10.62
C TYR A 495 -18.46 39.50 10.66
N PRO A 496 -17.80 39.70 11.82
CA PRO A 496 -16.36 39.75 11.90
C PRO A 496 -15.72 38.36 12.03
N THR A 497 -14.57 38.18 11.38
CA THR A 497 -13.62 37.08 11.64
C THR A 497 -12.37 37.65 12.28
N VAL A 498 -12.03 37.18 13.47
CA VAL A 498 -11.04 37.79 14.36
C VAL A 498 -10.19 36.74 15.06
N GLN A 499 -9.01 37.13 15.54
CA GLN A 499 -8.16 36.30 16.41
C GLN A 499 -8.65 36.38 17.87
N PRO A 500 -8.31 35.40 18.72
CA PRO A 500 -8.66 35.42 20.13
C PRO A 500 -8.18 36.72 20.82
N GLY A 501 -9.07 37.38 21.55
CA GLY A 501 -8.77 38.64 22.25
C GLY A 501 -8.61 39.88 21.35
N GLN A 502 -8.85 39.77 20.04
CA GLN A 502 -8.80 40.93 19.14
C GLN A 502 -10.01 41.86 19.39
N LYS A 503 -9.77 43.18 19.37
CA LYS A 503 -10.84 44.18 19.35
C LYS A 503 -11.33 44.42 17.92
N ILE A 504 -12.65 44.58 17.76
CA ILE A 504 -13.25 44.94 16.48
C ILE A 504 -14.43 45.90 16.68
N SER A 505 -14.53 46.91 15.82
CA SER A 505 -15.63 47.88 15.82
C SER A 505 -16.84 47.31 15.08
N LEU A 506 -18.02 47.42 15.71
CA LEU A 506 -19.31 47.07 15.15
C LEU A 506 -20.24 48.29 15.21
N TRP A 507 -21.18 48.35 14.28
CA TRP A 507 -22.24 49.36 14.28
C TRP A 507 -23.57 48.79 13.81
N VAL A 508 -24.67 49.39 14.28
CA VAL A 508 -26.05 49.11 13.84
C VAL A 508 -26.86 50.41 13.76
N ASP A 509 -27.66 50.53 12.71
CA ASP A 509 -28.55 51.66 12.44
C ASP A 509 -30.02 51.26 12.67
N PHE A 510 -30.74 52.10 13.41
CA PHE A 510 -32.18 52.00 13.61
C PHE A 510 -32.86 53.31 13.24
N ARG A 511 -34.00 53.23 12.56
CA ARG A 511 -34.88 54.36 12.30
C ARG A 511 -35.83 54.56 13.47
N ASN A 512 -35.98 55.79 13.94
CA ASN A 512 -37.00 56.16 14.91
C ASN A 512 -38.37 56.18 14.22
N THR A 513 -39.24 55.25 14.58
CA THR A 513 -40.63 55.16 14.08
C THR A 513 -41.65 55.61 15.14
N GLY A 514 -41.17 56.00 16.32
CA GLY A 514 -41.97 56.46 17.43
C GLY A 514 -42.28 57.96 17.38
N GLN A 515 -42.82 58.47 18.48
CA GLN A 515 -43.17 59.88 18.67
C GLN A 515 -42.12 60.63 19.49
N ALA A 516 -41.35 59.93 20.32
CA ALA A 516 -40.30 60.52 21.13
C ALA A 516 -39.01 60.74 20.31
N THR A 517 -38.35 61.88 20.50
CA THR A 517 -36.98 62.09 20.00
C THR A 517 -36.01 61.26 20.84
N TRP A 518 -35.17 60.44 20.22
CA TRP A 518 -34.18 59.65 20.96
C TRP A 518 -33.00 60.52 21.35
N THR A 519 -32.68 60.54 22.63
CA THR A 519 -31.46 61.16 23.14
C THR A 519 -30.43 60.08 23.43
N GLY A 520 -29.16 60.35 23.17
CA GLY A 520 -28.04 59.49 23.53
C GLY A 520 -27.59 59.77 24.96
N LEU A 521 -26.32 60.12 25.13
CA LEU A 521 -25.75 60.41 26.45
C LEU A 521 -26.34 61.66 27.12
N SER A 522 -26.83 62.66 26.36
CA SER A 522 -27.48 63.84 26.96
C SER A 522 -28.79 63.51 27.67
N GLY A 523 -29.41 62.38 27.35
CA GLY A 523 -30.63 61.89 27.99
C GLY A 523 -30.42 61.33 29.40
N GLY A 524 -29.17 61.16 29.83
CA GLY A 524 -28.83 60.60 31.15
C GLY A 524 -29.50 59.24 31.38
N ASN A 525 -30.26 59.11 32.48
CA ASN A 525 -30.98 57.89 32.81
C ASN A 525 -32.22 57.61 31.93
N ARG A 526 -32.46 58.41 30.89
CA ARG A 526 -33.55 58.24 29.92
C ARG A 526 -33.05 58.23 28.48
N GLY A 527 -31.74 58.07 28.28
CA GLY A 527 -31.16 57.90 26.96
C GLY A 527 -31.65 56.62 26.27
N VAL A 528 -31.51 56.59 24.95
CA VAL A 528 -31.71 55.40 24.13
C VAL A 528 -30.35 54.77 23.89
N HIS A 529 -30.20 53.55 24.42
CA HIS A 529 -28.97 52.77 24.36
C HIS A 529 -29.19 51.46 23.62
N LEU A 530 -28.10 50.83 23.21
CA LEU A 530 -28.09 49.45 22.75
C LEU A 530 -27.92 48.56 23.96
N GLY A 531 -28.79 47.57 24.12
CA GLY A 531 -28.68 46.53 25.15
C GLY A 531 -28.24 45.20 24.56
N THR A 532 -27.55 44.39 25.36
CA THR A 532 -27.23 42.98 25.04
C THR A 532 -28.10 42.03 25.85
N ASN A 533 -28.14 40.76 25.46
CA ASN A 533 -28.61 39.71 26.37
C ASN A 533 -27.55 39.37 27.44
N GLY A 534 -27.89 38.50 28.39
CA GLY A 534 -26.97 38.08 29.46
C GLY A 534 -25.66 37.42 29.00
N GLU A 535 -25.55 37.03 27.73
CA GLU A 535 -24.34 36.44 27.14
C GLU A 535 -23.38 37.50 26.56
N GLY A 536 -23.83 38.75 26.45
CA GLY A 536 -23.06 39.85 25.86
C GLY A 536 -21.79 40.23 26.61
N GLU A 537 -21.72 39.94 27.92
CA GLU A 537 -20.56 40.26 28.76
C GLU A 537 -19.27 39.57 28.27
N LYS A 538 -19.39 38.41 27.61
CA LYS A 538 -18.27 37.67 27.02
C LYS A 538 -17.54 38.45 25.92
N PHE A 539 -18.19 39.48 25.37
CA PHE A 539 -17.69 40.31 24.28
C PHE A 539 -17.29 41.71 24.73
N ARG A 540 -17.35 41.99 26.04
CA ARG A 540 -17.22 43.34 26.57
C ARG A 540 -15.84 43.92 26.24
N ALA A 541 -15.82 45.01 25.46
CA ALA A 541 -14.64 45.83 25.27
C ALA A 541 -14.60 46.98 26.29
N PRO A 542 -13.41 47.53 26.61
CA PRO A 542 -13.31 48.81 27.29
C PRO A 542 -14.04 49.89 26.47
N GLY A 543 -14.93 50.66 27.11
CA GLY A 543 -15.68 51.74 26.46
C GLY A 543 -17.20 51.53 26.38
N TRP A 544 -17.70 50.34 26.74
CA TRP A 544 -19.14 50.15 26.97
C TRP A 544 -19.62 51.02 28.14
N LEU A 545 -20.86 51.48 28.08
CA LEU A 545 -21.48 52.31 29.12
C LEU A 545 -21.62 51.54 30.43
N ASP A 546 -22.01 50.27 30.33
CA ASP A 546 -22.01 49.28 31.40
C ASP A 546 -21.91 47.86 30.79
N PRO A 547 -21.77 46.78 31.58
CA PRO A 547 -21.60 45.41 31.05
C PRO A 547 -22.69 44.92 30.07
N GLN A 548 -23.86 45.54 30.05
CA GLN A 548 -24.98 45.20 29.17
C GLN A 548 -25.35 46.34 28.20
N ARG A 549 -24.55 47.40 28.13
CA ARG A 549 -24.81 48.59 27.28
C ARG A 549 -23.60 48.96 26.42
N PRO A 550 -23.50 48.42 25.18
CA PRO A 550 -22.36 48.68 24.32
C PRO A 550 -22.22 50.13 23.86
N ALA A 551 -23.35 50.80 23.59
CA ALA A 551 -23.35 52.16 23.04
C ALA A 551 -24.63 52.93 23.34
N ALA A 552 -24.52 54.26 23.34
CA ALA A 552 -25.64 55.18 23.19
C ALA A 552 -25.88 55.50 21.72
N VAL A 553 -27.12 55.87 21.36
CA VAL A 553 -27.45 56.31 20.01
C VAL A 553 -26.72 57.60 19.63
N LYS A 554 -26.31 57.71 18.35
CA LYS A 554 -25.72 58.90 17.73
C LYS A 554 -26.38 59.22 16.38
N PRO A 555 -26.50 60.49 15.96
CA PRO A 555 -26.25 61.68 16.77
C PRO A 555 -27.25 61.77 17.92
N ASP A 556 -26.95 62.62 18.90
CA ASP A 556 -27.90 62.92 19.96
C ASP A 556 -29.09 63.70 19.39
N GLY A 557 -30.32 63.35 19.79
CA GLY A 557 -31.54 63.97 19.25
C GLY A 557 -32.04 63.39 17.93
N VAL A 558 -32.20 62.06 17.83
CA VAL A 558 -32.79 61.40 16.65
C VAL A 558 -34.31 61.61 16.64
N ALA A 559 -34.77 62.57 15.86
CA ALA A 559 -36.19 62.90 15.73
C ALA A 559 -37.02 61.73 15.14
N PRO A 560 -38.35 61.68 15.36
CA PRO A 560 -39.25 60.79 14.65
C PRO A 560 -39.01 60.79 13.13
N GLY A 561 -38.86 59.61 12.56
CA GLY A 561 -38.55 59.38 11.16
C GLY A 561 -37.07 59.43 10.77
N ALA A 562 -36.17 59.89 11.65
CA ALA A 562 -34.72 59.93 11.42
C ALA A 562 -34.02 58.61 11.81
N THR A 563 -32.79 58.39 11.35
CA THR A 563 -31.98 57.20 11.66
C THR A 563 -30.88 57.54 12.67
N GLY A 564 -30.79 56.73 13.71
CA GLY A 564 -29.72 56.74 14.70
C GLY A 564 -28.79 55.55 14.55
N ARG A 565 -27.51 55.75 14.83
CA ARG A 565 -26.45 54.75 14.82
C ARG A 565 -25.99 54.43 16.23
N PHE A 566 -25.79 53.15 16.52
CA PHE A 566 -25.05 52.66 17.67
C PHE A 566 -23.73 52.09 17.16
N GLU A 567 -22.62 52.61 17.67
CA GLU A 567 -21.27 52.18 17.28
C GLU A 567 -20.47 51.86 18.54
N PHE A 568 -19.87 50.68 18.58
CA PHE A 568 -19.19 50.13 19.76
C PHE A 568 -18.08 49.16 19.33
N GLU A 569 -17.15 48.88 20.24
CA GLU A 569 -16.16 47.80 20.05
C GLU A 569 -16.59 46.55 20.81
N ILE A 570 -16.19 45.38 20.32
CA ILE A 570 -16.23 44.13 21.08
C ILE A 570 -14.83 43.56 21.23
N LEU A 571 -14.63 42.75 22.27
CA LEU A 571 -13.46 41.90 22.45
C LEU A 571 -13.80 40.47 22.07
N ALA A 572 -13.03 39.87 21.15
CA ALA A 572 -13.25 38.49 20.74
C ALA A 572 -12.99 37.51 21.90
N PRO A 573 -13.86 36.50 22.13
CA PRO A 573 -13.60 35.43 23.10
C PRO A 573 -12.23 34.76 22.91
N SER A 574 -11.63 34.27 24.00
CA SER A 574 -10.31 33.62 23.97
C SER A 574 -10.33 32.24 23.33
N SER A 575 -11.49 31.57 23.33
CA SER A 575 -11.65 30.26 22.72
C SER A 575 -12.03 30.40 21.24
N PRO A 576 -11.43 29.61 20.35
CA PRO A 576 -11.86 29.56 18.95
C PRO A 576 -13.29 29.04 18.82
N GLY A 577 -14.02 29.54 17.82
CA GLY A 577 -15.39 29.16 17.55
C GLY A 577 -16.22 30.30 16.96
N THR A 578 -17.45 30.00 16.58
CA THR A 578 -18.42 31.02 16.14
C THR A 578 -19.38 31.33 17.28
N TYR A 579 -19.40 32.59 17.70
CA TYR A 579 -20.24 33.06 18.79
C TYR A 579 -21.31 34.01 18.27
N ARG A 580 -22.52 33.94 18.82
CA ARG A 580 -23.59 34.89 18.50
C ARG A 580 -23.64 36.01 19.52
N PHE A 581 -23.53 37.24 19.05
CA PHE A 581 -23.64 38.45 19.86
C PHE A 581 -24.95 39.17 19.52
N TRP A 582 -25.93 39.14 20.44
CA TRP A 582 -27.28 39.69 20.23
C TRP A 582 -27.42 41.08 20.84
N VAL A 583 -28.15 41.97 20.14
CA VAL A 583 -28.42 43.33 20.60
C VAL A 583 -29.86 43.76 20.35
N ARG A 584 -30.36 44.68 21.18
CA ARG A 584 -31.69 45.28 21.05
C ARG A 584 -31.70 46.70 21.64
N PRO A 585 -32.32 47.69 20.99
CA PRO A 585 -32.44 49.04 21.57
C PRO A 585 -33.32 49.06 22.82
N ILE A 586 -32.95 49.91 23.77
CA ILE A 586 -33.68 50.17 25.01
C ILE A 586 -33.77 51.67 25.27
N ALA A 587 -34.96 52.16 25.60
CA ALA A 587 -35.12 53.47 26.24
C ALA A 587 -34.98 53.29 27.75
N GLU A 588 -33.93 53.86 28.33
CA GLU A 588 -33.58 53.65 29.73
C GLU A 588 -34.72 54.09 30.66
N ASN A 589 -35.02 53.25 31.66
CA ASN A 589 -36.15 53.42 32.59
C ASN A 589 -37.56 53.51 31.95
N ILE A 590 -37.69 53.17 30.66
CA ILE A 590 -38.96 53.09 29.95
C ILE A 590 -39.23 51.66 29.49
N GLY A 591 -38.33 51.08 28.69
CA GLY A 591 -38.49 49.71 28.20
C GLY A 591 -37.67 49.38 26.96
N TRP A 592 -37.61 48.09 26.66
CA TRP A 592 -37.02 47.57 25.42
C TRP A 592 -37.91 47.90 24.22
N MET A 593 -37.30 48.37 23.13
CA MET A 593 -38.00 48.64 21.86
C MET A 593 -38.17 47.32 21.08
N GLU A 594 -38.63 47.35 19.83
CA GLU A 594 -38.87 46.16 19.01
C GLU A 594 -37.65 45.24 18.90
N ASP A 595 -37.91 43.92 18.88
CA ASP A 595 -36.88 42.91 18.67
C ASP A 595 -36.88 42.45 17.20
N TYR A 596 -35.87 42.88 16.46
CA TYR A 596 -35.64 42.44 15.08
C TYR A 596 -34.70 41.23 14.99
N GLY A 597 -34.30 40.65 16.13
CA GLY A 597 -33.36 39.55 16.18
C GLY A 597 -31.99 39.94 15.62
N VAL A 598 -31.50 41.13 15.98
CA VAL A 598 -30.23 41.67 15.48
C VAL A 598 -29.07 41.01 16.22
N PHE A 599 -28.13 40.43 15.46
CA PHE A 599 -26.93 39.80 16.02
C PHE A 599 -25.74 39.85 15.07
N TRP A 600 -24.56 39.50 15.58
CA TRP A 600 -23.38 39.16 14.79
C TRP A 600 -22.95 37.72 15.06
N ASN A 601 -22.59 36.98 14.00
CA ASN A 601 -21.73 35.81 14.13
C ASN A 601 -20.28 36.29 14.22
N VAL A 602 -19.69 36.22 15.42
CA VAL A 602 -18.29 36.54 15.66
C VAL A 602 -17.49 35.25 15.52
N THR A 603 -16.75 35.11 14.43
CA THR A 603 -15.91 33.94 14.18
C THR A 603 -14.52 34.18 14.75
N VAL A 604 -14.22 33.53 15.87
CA VAL A 604 -12.87 33.50 16.45
C VAL A 604 -12.11 32.36 15.80
N SER A 605 -11.19 32.72 14.90
CA SER A 605 -10.32 31.73 14.28
C SER A 605 -9.35 31.16 15.32
N PRO A 606 -8.97 29.87 15.24
CA PRO A 606 -7.85 29.39 16.03
C PRO A 606 -6.62 30.27 15.77
N PRO A 607 -5.78 30.52 16.79
CA PRO A 607 -4.44 31.03 16.54
C PRO A 607 -3.86 30.15 15.44
N VAL A 608 -3.29 30.75 14.40
CA VAL A 608 -2.67 29.98 13.32
C VAL A 608 -1.67 29.04 13.98
N ALA A 609 -2.05 27.77 14.13
CA ALA A 609 -1.10 26.73 14.37
C ALA A 609 -0.17 26.83 13.18
N GLN A 610 1.11 27.10 13.43
CA GLN A 610 2.13 26.78 12.45
C GLN A 610 1.90 25.31 12.14
N VAL A 611 1.24 25.05 11.01
CA VAL A 611 0.96 23.71 10.56
C VAL A 611 2.34 23.18 10.22
N ASN A 612 2.94 22.43 11.15
CA ASN A 612 3.94 21.46 10.76
C ASN A 612 3.21 20.57 9.75
N PRO A 613 3.59 20.56 8.45
CA PRO A 613 3.10 19.52 7.59
C PRO A 613 3.60 18.23 8.22
N ALA A 614 2.70 17.44 8.81
CA ALA A 614 3.01 16.07 9.13
C ALA A 614 3.34 15.41 7.79
N LEU A 615 4.64 15.26 7.54
CA LEU A 615 5.15 14.56 6.38
C LEU A 615 4.64 13.12 6.49
N ASN A 616 3.64 12.78 5.68
CA ASN A 616 3.22 11.40 5.51
C ASN A 616 4.28 10.73 4.62
N LEU A 617 5.39 10.34 5.25
CA LEU A 617 6.47 9.60 4.59
C LEU A 617 6.05 8.14 4.52
N ASP A 618 5.84 7.65 3.29
CA ASP A 618 5.74 6.22 3.01
C ASP A 618 6.98 5.52 3.55
N LYS A 619 6.80 4.62 4.53
CA LYS A 619 7.89 3.85 5.16
C LYS A 619 8.65 2.93 4.20
N ASN A 620 8.16 2.77 2.98
CA ASN A 620 8.68 1.80 2.00
C ASN A 620 9.58 2.41 0.93
N ALA A 621 9.92 3.71 1.01
CA ALA A 621 10.61 4.42 -0.07
C ALA A 621 12.12 4.69 0.15
N PHE A 622 12.81 4.07 1.12
CA PHE A 622 14.19 4.47 1.45
C PHE A 622 15.22 3.33 1.47
N ILE A 623 16.36 3.57 0.82
CA ILE A 623 17.57 2.75 0.86
C ILE A 623 18.53 3.34 1.91
N LYS A 624 19.27 2.47 2.61
CA LYS A 624 20.22 2.82 3.66
C LYS A 624 21.35 3.70 3.12
N GLY A 625 21.41 4.97 3.53
CA GLY A 625 22.57 5.86 3.29
C GLY A 625 22.27 7.28 2.80
N ASP A 626 21.03 7.62 2.45
CA ASP A 626 20.71 8.93 1.90
C ASP A 626 20.51 10.03 2.97
N THR A 627 21.07 11.21 2.73
CA THR A 627 20.78 12.44 3.49
C THR A 627 19.75 13.26 2.71
N ILE A 628 18.59 13.55 3.29
CA ILE A 628 17.59 14.43 2.67
C ILE A 628 17.82 15.86 3.17
N VAL A 629 18.08 16.79 2.24
CA VAL A 629 17.97 18.23 2.50
C VAL A 629 16.81 18.76 1.66
N GLN A 630 15.67 19.06 2.28
CA GLN A 630 14.54 19.68 1.59
C GLN A 630 14.49 21.17 1.92
N ARG A 631 14.60 22.03 0.90
CA ARG A 631 14.26 23.46 1.00
C ARG A 631 12.74 23.60 1.01
N VAL A 632 12.17 24.09 2.11
CA VAL A 632 10.80 24.60 2.12
C VAL A 632 10.81 25.95 1.40
N THR A 633 10.23 25.99 0.20
CA THR A 633 10.09 27.25 -0.55
C THR A 633 8.74 27.85 -0.19
N GLY A 634 8.72 28.90 0.62
CA GLY A 634 7.46 29.59 0.97
C GLY A 634 7.42 30.46 2.23
N CYS A 635 8.52 30.66 2.96
CA CYS A 635 8.51 31.49 4.18
C CYS A 635 9.40 32.74 4.04
N THR A 636 8.90 33.88 4.50
CA THR A 636 9.58 35.17 4.61
C THR A 636 10.87 35.10 5.46
N PRO A 637 11.76 36.12 5.38
CA PRO A 637 13.10 36.05 5.98
C PRO A 637 13.04 35.85 7.50
N GLY A 638 13.60 34.74 7.99
CA GLY A 638 13.65 34.39 9.43
C GLY A 638 13.36 32.93 9.79
N GLY A 639 13.26 32.00 8.81
CA GLY A 639 12.90 30.61 9.05
C GLY A 639 13.93 29.79 9.85
N MET A 640 13.44 29.02 10.83
CA MET A 640 14.17 28.07 11.68
C MET A 640 14.50 26.77 10.93
N LEU A 641 15.70 26.22 11.13
CA LEU A 641 16.10 24.89 10.61
C LEU A 641 15.83 23.82 11.68
N ILE A 642 15.10 22.76 11.33
CA ILE A 642 14.98 21.54 12.15
C ILE A 642 15.69 20.42 11.41
N GLY A 643 16.77 19.89 11.99
CA GLY A 643 17.45 18.70 11.50
C GLY A 643 16.89 17.45 12.17
N LEU A 644 16.34 16.51 11.38
CA LEU A 644 16.08 15.15 11.83
C LEU A 644 17.28 14.28 11.43
N SER A 645 17.91 13.63 12.39
CA SER A 645 18.91 12.59 12.13
C SER A 645 18.30 11.21 12.40
N VAL A 646 18.52 10.29 11.46
CA VAL A 646 18.24 8.86 11.64
C VAL A 646 19.54 8.20 12.09
N ASN A 647 19.51 7.59 13.26
CA ASN A 647 20.65 6.85 13.78
C ASN A 647 20.88 5.57 12.95
N PRO A 648 22.09 4.98 12.97
CA PRO A 648 22.39 3.73 12.25
C PRO A 648 21.49 2.54 12.61
N ASP A 649 20.83 2.59 13.76
CA ASP A 649 19.88 1.60 14.28
C ASP A 649 18.42 1.85 13.87
N GLY A 650 18.14 2.91 13.11
CA GLY A 650 16.80 3.28 12.65
C GLY A 650 15.98 4.11 13.65
N SER A 651 16.55 4.48 14.81
CA SER A 651 15.88 5.40 15.74
C SER A 651 15.95 6.85 15.25
N GLN A 652 14.89 7.61 15.50
CA GLN A 652 14.85 9.05 15.22
C GLN A 652 15.30 9.82 16.46
N SER A 653 16.26 10.73 16.33
CA SER A 653 16.55 11.74 17.35
C SER A 653 16.11 13.11 16.85
N GLN A 654 15.19 13.76 17.57
CA GLN A 654 14.93 15.19 17.40
C GLN A 654 16.06 15.97 18.06
N ASN A 655 16.84 16.71 17.27
CA ASN A 655 17.65 17.78 17.82
C ASN A 655 16.74 19.00 18.03
N GLY A 656 16.75 19.55 19.25
CA GLY A 656 15.97 20.73 19.60
C GLY A 656 16.28 21.95 18.72
N PRO A 657 15.43 22.99 18.77
CA PRO A 657 15.56 24.14 17.88
C PRO A 657 16.90 24.85 18.09
N TYR A 658 17.60 25.13 17.00
CA TYR A 658 18.69 26.11 17.02
C TYR A 658 18.08 27.52 16.94
N GLY A 659 18.46 28.38 17.90
CA GLY A 659 17.97 29.76 17.97
C GLY A 659 18.36 30.60 16.74
N PRO A 660 17.73 31.78 16.54
CA PRO A 660 18.02 32.64 15.41
C PRO A 660 19.47 33.15 15.46
N THR A 661 20.12 33.21 14.29
CA THR A 661 21.40 33.90 14.11
C THR A 661 21.19 35.40 14.26
N ASP A 662 22.09 36.08 14.98
CA ASP A 662 22.17 37.54 14.89
C ASP A 662 22.66 37.97 13.50
N ALA A 663 22.63 39.28 13.22
CA ALA A 663 22.98 39.85 11.92
C ALA A 663 24.43 39.62 11.46
N ASN A 664 25.26 38.95 12.29
CA ASN A 664 26.66 38.66 12.03
C ASN A 664 26.98 37.15 11.94
N GLY A 665 25.98 36.27 12.02
CA GLY A 665 26.13 34.85 11.70
C GLY A 665 26.88 34.01 12.75
N ALA A 666 26.96 34.44 14.00
CA ALA A 666 27.53 33.64 15.09
C ALA A 666 26.42 32.96 15.93
N TRP A 667 26.58 31.67 16.25
CA TRP A 667 25.62 30.89 17.04
C TRP A 667 25.74 31.21 18.54
N SER A 668 24.69 31.76 19.16
CA SER A 668 24.62 31.92 20.62
C SER A 668 24.01 30.68 21.28
N SER A 669 24.76 30.01 22.15
CA SER A 669 24.28 28.93 23.01
C SER A 669 23.49 29.49 24.20
N ALA A 670 22.18 29.21 24.29
CA ALA A 670 21.43 29.45 25.53
C ALA A 670 20.19 28.54 25.70
N TRP A 671 20.25 27.71 26.74
CA TRP A 671 19.19 27.01 27.49
C TRP A 671 18.44 25.83 26.85
N ASN A 672 18.88 24.61 27.20
CA ASN A 672 18.05 23.78 28.07
C ASN A 672 18.93 22.87 28.96
N THR A 673 18.85 23.08 30.27
CA THR A 673 19.47 22.26 31.32
C THR A 673 18.59 21.04 31.58
N GLY A 674 19.11 19.83 31.38
CA GLY A 674 18.49 18.64 31.94
C GLY A 674 18.66 17.36 31.14
N THR A 675 19.88 16.82 31.08
CA THR A 675 20.22 15.41 31.29
C THR A 675 21.69 15.20 30.93
N ALA A 676 22.48 14.76 31.91
CA ALA A 676 23.88 14.42 31.71
C ALA A 676 23.98 13.11 30.90
N TRP A 677 24.78 13.12 29.82
CA TRP A 677 25.20 11.91 29.11
C TRP A 677 26.73 11.89 29.00
N ALA A 678 27.31 10.71 29.24
CA ALA A 678 28.71 10.47 29.57
C ALA A 678 29.71 10.86 28.45
N PRO A 679 30.95 11.28 28.79
CA PRO A 679 31.95 11.65 27.81
C PRO A 679 32.65 10.39 27.29
N ASN A 680 32.40 9.98 26.04
CA ASN A 680 33.34 9.23 25.17
C ASN A 680 32.72 8.76 23.84
N GLN A 681 32.16 9.67 23.02
CA GLN A 681 31.95 9.36 21.59
C GLN A 681 32.64 10.41 20.72
N LYS A 682 33.69 9.97 20.02
CA LYS A 682 34.32 10.72 18.94
C LYS A 682 33.38 10.68 17.74
N PHE A 683 32.84 11.82 17.32
CA PHE A 683 32.21 11.96 16.01
C PHE A 683 33.26 12.37 14.98
N GLY A 684 33.33 11.61 13.88
CA GLY A 684 34.21 11.91 12.75
C GLY A 684 33.88 13.29 12.17
N GLN A 685 34.91 14.05 11.79
CA GLN A 685 34.74 15.31 11.08
C GLN A 685 34.10 15.04 9.71
N TYR A 686 32.92 15.61 9.46
CA TYR A 686 32.32 15.66 8.13
C TYR A 686 32.64 17.01 7.48
N VAL A 687 33.18 16.99 6.26
CA VAL A 687 33.36 18.18 5.43
C VAL A 687 32.13 18.29 4.53
N ILE A 688 31.35 19.36 4.71
CA ILE A 688 30.20 19.67 3.85
C ILE A 688 30.72 20.45 2.64
N ARG A 689 30.43 19.97 1.42
CA ARG A 689 30.67 20.74 0.18
C ARG A 689 29.35 21.13 -0.45
N TYR A 690 29.27 22.35 -0.96
CA TYR A 690 28.10 22.87 -1.65
C TYR A 690 28.36 22.94 -3.16
N LYS A 691 27.38 22.47 -3.94
CA LYS A 691 27.34 22.62 -5.39
C LYS A 691 26.12 23.44 -5.77
N ASP A 692 26.34 24.60 -6.38
CA ASP A 692 25.26 25.40 -6.93
C ASP A 692 24.75 24.72 -8.21
N VAL A 693 23.49 24.28 -8.17
CA VAL A 693 22.86 23.47 -9.22
C VAL A 693 22.56 24.30 -10.48
N THR A 694 22.58 25.63 -10.38
CA THR A 694 22.26 26.54 -11.49
C THR A 694 23.50 26.95 -12.27
N SER A 695 24.66 27.05 -11.60
CA SER A 695 25.93 27.47 -12.21
C SER A 695 26.94 26.33 -12.37
N GLY A 696 26.70 25.18 -11.73
CA GLY A 696 27.53 23.97 -11.82
C GLY A 696 28.92 24.08 -11.17
N LYS A 697 29.27 25.22 -10.58
CA LYS A 697 30.55 25.42 -9.91
C LYS A 697 30.49 24.94 -8.46
N GLU A 698 31.46 24.13 -8.09
CA GLU A 698 31.74 23.77 -6.69
C GLU A 698 32.60 24.87 -6.07
N THR A 699 32.27 25.29 -4.86
CA THR A 699 33.17 26.09 -4.02
C THR A 699 33.71 25.19 -2.93
N ASN A 700 35.03 25.21 -2.74
CA ASN A 700 35.70 24.54 -1.63
C ASN A 700 35.61 25.46 -0.40
N PRO A 701 35.63 24.91 0.83
CA PRO A 701 35.02 25.49 2.02
C PRO A 701 35.55 26.85 2.43
#